data_AF-A0A6J8FSC0-F1
#
_entry.id   AF-A0A6J8FSC0-F1
#
_cell.length_a   1.000
_cell.length_b   1.000
_cell.length_c   1.000
_cell.angle_alpha   90.00
_cell.angle_beta   90.00
_cell.angle_gamma   90.00
#
_symmetry.space_group_name_H-M   'P 1'
#
loop_
_entity.id
_entity.type
_entity.pdbx_description
1 polymer ?
#
loop_
_entity_poly.entity_id
_entity_poly.type
_entity_poly.pdbx_seq_one_letter_code
_entity_poly.pdbx_strand_id
1 'polypeptide(L)'
;MMDFVTIERQALHALRDSSKAIKIPSDRENDRTADTLAQLVEKLKMNEPVCVSVQVHDSRFQKYACTTPVGKHILELAARIDCSGSVVQDQITENQCQLLVSFPERLANVVSQNRNATFLFDATLYWERLCDTVLLFHFTKAQQADNGEGVKVDTKHLLKVLKMLAVLLLRRGKSDIMIRRLGMIPKYLFDGEHFCDRFANLIEAAFEASKQLHFSLKSQRRAEVSSLWHRWNSLLFQLIEKRAEIKDVVLSALSALINAPAGGNSIQLANNVFDTVCVHQLSIAGPTRAIARTIVKDFLPAVAGAADANHGLTHREQECFSALFKKWENKEFVTSADLSLNMRLLHPVMYVLLYLHKKAPAESRFPDAFVGALLNGVTIRLDSTRGPELRNCAMTVAAAYATLFVTSADGVAPLLQDANFSAALNEWMKEEPGTSQYAEAVSAATQMKNKPVVAVGLEMRVSSLVEVFPLDPDEEYHFFARPSHSKEEKSIAAQTIDAPVAIVQLDSTEAPLPSFGQQKYAKDELGEHVSILSSIRECYNALVGVGRSPNAQLHEVQEATESGLRGLSDAFGKLRQRIGSDLFNAVSRETGPLVAVLLPTLISLSIHAPEDQKQYLVQLRYTIIVDLIVLNPPLALNQLGGMVYRSNYGIYQRTELIKAIGEAAFVLSQVEVAPASAASTGTGHEQAMVTEKLQRIYPPIPTHELSSGRKPSIVVSEGKSTRRWGNAVVERHNRTRPRHYSNLLGDVAAAFVAVFLHKLDADHFAFFQEVDPYTPCAILDSLTSVFQGITNVRHVAAELSEKNFDFFFAVCTRHPNLSVRKAAWASMVEVMRTWCGVAPLWIRRKDGERIFNRDAVAYRSLVFTKTWLSALEILQHTCADMVQKSDPCGHTALIAVSSLRDLVCDRDDFYSMLARVEERALEE
;
A
#
# COMPACT_ATOMS: atom_id res chain seq x y z
N MET A 1 19.14 20.50 35.27
CA MET A 1 18.69 19.86 34.02
C MET A 1 18.08 20.94 33.13
N MET A 2 18.46 21.05 31.86
CA MET A 2 17.94 22.11 30.97
C MET A 2 16.48 21.83 30.57
N ASP A 3 15.66 22.88 30.48
CA ASP A 3 14.27 22.83 30.00
C ASP A 3 14.21 22.62 28.47
N PHE A 4 13.17 21.96 27.97
CA PHE A 4 12.92 21.69 26.56
C PHE A 4 13.00 22.96 25.71
N VAL A 5 12.38 24.07 26.13
CA VAL A 5 12.38 25.34 25.36
C VAL A 5 13.81 25.88 25.20
N THR A 6 14.64 25.69 26.23
CA THR A 6 16.04 26.10 26.20
C THR A 6 16.85 25.20 25.26
N ILE A 7 16.65 23.88 25.36
CA ILE A 7 17.30 22.89 24.47
C ILE A 7 16.92 23.15 23.01
N GLU A 8 15.63 23.30 22.73
CA GLU A 8 15.09 23.63 21.41
C GLU A 8 15.69 24.93 20.87
N ARG A 9 15.63 26.01 21.64
CA ARG A 9 16.12 27.32 21.20
C ARG A 9 17.63 27.28 20.90
N GLN A 10 18.42 26.65 21.77
CA GLN A 10 19.86 26.50 21.57
C GLN A 10 20.17 25.66 20.33
N ALA A 11 19.46 24.55 20.12
CA ALA A 11 19.65 23.70 18.95
C ALA A 11 19.27 24.43 17.65
N LEU A 12 18.10 25.07 17.60
CA LEU A 12 17.66 25.83 16.42
C LEU A 12 18.57 27.03 16.14
N HIS A 13 19.09 27.71 17.17
CA HIS A 13 20.02 28.82 17.02
C HIS A 13 21.39 28.34 16.52
N ALA A 14 21.96 27.29 17.11
CA ALA A 14 23.23 26.71 16.68
C ALA A 14 23.18 26.24 15.23
N LEU A 15 22.07 25.59 14.82
CA LEU A 15 21.85 25.16 13.45
C LEU A 15 21.70 26.36 12.48
N ARG A 16 21.02 27.43 12.88
CA ARG A 16 20.91 28.67 12.07
C ARG A 16 22.21 29.46 11.97
N ASP A 17 23.05 29.46 12.98
CA ASP A 17 24.37 30.11 12.91
C ASP A 17 25.31 29.30 12.02
N SER A 18 25.22 27.97 12.08
CA SER A 18 25.99 27.07 11.22
C SER A 18 25.68 27.24 9.73
N SER A 19 24.45 27.66 9.38
CA SER A 19 24.05 27.93 7.99
C SER A 19 24.49 29.32 7.48
N LYS A 20 24.80 30.26 8.39
CA LYS A 20 25.28 31.61 8.05
C LYS A 20 26.81 31.72 7.99
N ALA A 21 27.55 30.73 8.48
CA ALA A 21 29.01 30.75 8.49
C ALA A 21 29.58 30.49 7.08
N ILE A 22 30.39 31.43 6.56
CA ILE A 22 31.18 31.27 5.33
C ILE A 22 32.31 30.26 5.63
N LYS A 23 32.14 28.98 5.27
CA LYS A 23 33.14 27.94 5.56
C LYS A 23 34.28 27.95 4.54
N ILE A 24 35.52 28.04 5.05
CA ILE A 24 36.78 27.82 4.33
C ILE A 24 36.93 26.30 4.09
N PRO A 25 37.45 25.84 2.93
CA PRO A 25 37.42 24.43 2.51
C PRO A 25 38.11 23.42 3.46
N SER A 26 38.91 23.88 4.43
CA SER A 26 39.61 23.03 5.40
C SER A 26 38.74 22.52 6.56
N ASP A 27 37.52 23.02 6.75
CA ASP A 27 36.64 22.64 7.87
C ASP A 27 35.72 21.43 7.58
N ARG A 28 35.97 20.68 6.49
CA ARG A 28 35.13 19.53 6.08
C ARG A 28 35.17 18.33 7.03
N GLU A 29 36.17 18.24 7.91
CA GLU A 29 36.31 17.10 8.84
C GLU A 29 35.49 17.25 10.13
N ASN A 30 34.92 18.43 10.42
CA ASN A 30 34.08 18.65 11.61
C ASN A 30 32.67 19.04 11.20
N ASP A 31 31.80 18.06 10.94
CA ASP A 31 30.38 18.31 10.70
C ASP A 31 29.66 18.66 12.01
N ARG A 32 29.87 19.90 12.46
CA ARG A 32 29.23 20.49 13.65
C ARG A 32 27.70 20.35 13.65
N THR A 33 27.08 20.14 12.50
CA THR A 33 25.63 19.92 12.38
C THR A 33 25.23 18.55 12.89
N ALA A 34 25.95 17.50 12.48
CA ALA A 34 25.77 16.14 12.97
C ALA A 34 26.01 16.07 14.49
N ASP A 35 27.06 16.73 14.98
CA ASP A 35 27.34 16.83 16.42
C ASP A 35 26.21 17.53 17.18
N THR A 36 25.65 18.62 16.62
CA THR A 36 24.54 19.35 17.24
C THR A 36 23.27 18.51 17.30
N LEU A 37 22.99 17.70 16.27
CA LEU A 37 21.85 16.79 16.24
C LEU A 37 22.04 15.59 17.17
N ALA A 38 23.23 15.02 17.26
CA ALA A 38 23.55 13.96 18.22
C ALA A 38 23.44 14.46 19.67
N GLN A 39 24.01 15.64 19.96
CA GLN A 39 23.84 16.30 21.26
C GLN A 39 22.38 16.61 21.58
N LEU A 40 21.54 16.89 20.57
CA LEU A 40 20.12 17.11 20.79
C LEU A 40 19.40 15.83 21.23
N VAL A 41 19.72 14.67 20.64
CA VAL A 41 19.20 13.35 21.06
C VAL A 41 19.55 13.05 22.51
N GLU A 42 20.80 13.32 22.91
CA GLU A 42 21.27 13.17 24.30
C GLU A 42 20.60 14.17 25.25
N LYS A 43 20.55 15.46 24.89
CA LYS A 43 19.92 16.51 25.71
C LYS A 43 18.43 16.26 25.92
N LEU A 44 17.73 15.75 24.91
CA LEU A 44 16.32 15.34 25.01
C LEU A 44 16.13 13.98 25.70
N LYS A 45 17.21 13.26 26.01
CA LYS A 45 17.22 11.93 26.62
C LYS A 45 16.40 10.91 25.83
N MET A 46 16.45 10.97 24.50
CA MET A 46 15.67 10.06 23.65
C MET A 46 16.14 8.60 23.75
N ASN A 47 17.41 8.41 24.13
CA ASN A 47 18.02 7.09 24.35
C ASN A 47 17.59 6.44 25.67
N GLU A 48 17.05 7.21 26.62
CA GLU A 48 16.55 6.71 27.89
C GLU A 48 15.05 6.39 27.79
N PRO A 49 14.52 5.39 28.53
CA PRO A 49 13.09 5.18 28.62
C PRO A 49 12.43 6.36 29.34
N VAL A 50 11.22 6.71 28.89
CA VAL A 50 10.40 7.71 29.58
C VAL A 50 9.90 7.09 30.88
N CYS A 51 10.13 7.80 31.99
CA CYS A 51 9.70 7.37 33.30
C CYS A 51 8.86 8.48 33.94
N VAL A 52 7.64 8.13 34.35
CA VAL A 52 6.72 9.02 35.05
C VAL A 52 6.50 8.48 36.46
N SER A 53 6.52 9.38 37.44
CA SER A 53 6.09 9.10 38.81
C SER A 53 5.00 10.08 39.20
N VAL A 54 4.00 9.59 39.95
CA VAL A 54 2.85 10.35 40.40
C VAL A 54 2.73 10.13 41.89
N GLN A 55 2.56 11.19 42.67
CA GLN A 55 2.35 11.13 44.12
C GLN A 55 1.04 11.80 44.48
N VAL A 56 0.32 11.20 45.43
CA VAL A 56 -0.91 11.79 45.99
C VAL A 56 -0.51 12.92 46.94
N HIS A 57 -0.91 14.16 46.64
CA HIS A 57 -0.67 15.30 47.51
C HIS A 57 -1.96 15.82 48.15
N ASP A 58 -3.03 16.03 47.36
CA ASP A 58 -4.39 16.41 47.78
C ASP A 58 -5.43 15.77 46.85
N SER A 59 -6.72 15.73 47.20
CA SER A 59 -7.78 15.12 46.36
C SER A 59 -7.92 15.75 44.95
N ARG A 60 -7.46 17.01 44.79
CA ARG A 60 -7.49 17.76 43.52
C ARG A 60 -6.12 17.88 42.83
N PHE A 61 -5.03 17.80 43.59
CA PHE A 61 -3.67 18.06 43.09
C PHE A 61 -2.80 16.83 43.25
N GLN A 62 -2.15 16.44 42.16
CA GLN A 62 -1.16 15.37 42.16
C GLN A 62 0.21 15.98 41.87
N LYS A 63 1.26 15.41 42.48
CA LYS A 63 2.63 15.80 42.22
C LYS A 63 3.20 14.83 41.19
N TYR A 64 3.56 15.36 40.02
CA TYR A 64 4.08 14.57 38.91
C TYR A 64 5.57 14.84 38.71
N ALA A 65 6.33 13.81 38.38
CA ALA A 65 7.69 13.97 37.90
C ALA A 65 7.93 13.10 36.67
N CYS A 66 8.76 13.61 35.76
CA CYS A 66 9.16 12.90 34.55
C CYS A 66 10.67 13.03 34.33
N THR A 67 11.29 11.95 33.86
CA THR A 67 12.73 11.88 33.60
C THR A 67 13.15 12.63 32.33
N THR A 68 12.23 12.91 31.41
CA THR A 68 12.56 13.58 30.14
C THR A 68 12.27 15.08 30.17
N PRO A 69 13.05 15.91 29.45
CA PRO A 69 12.79 17.34 29.33
C PRO A 69 11.42 17.64 28.71
N VAL A 70 11.00 16.83 27.74
CA VAL A 70 9.67 16.92 27.10
C VAL A 70 8.57 16.73 28.14
N GLY A 71 8.68 15.71 29.01
CA GLY A 71 7.69 15.49 30.06
C GLY A 71 7.67 16.59 31.11
N LYS A 72 8.83 17.13 31.49
CA LYS A 72 8.90 18.29 32.41
C LYS A 72 8.20 19.52 31.81
N HIS A 73 8.42 19.79 30.53
CA HIS A 73 7.78 20.90 29.83
C HIS A 73 6.25 20.74 29.76
N ILE A 74 5.74 19.53 29.54
CA ILE A 74 4.29 19.24 29.61
C ILE A 74 3.72 19.56 31.00
N LEU A 75 4.45 19.21 32.07
CA LEU A 75 4.04 19.52 33.45
C LEU A 75 4.05 21.03 33.72
N GLU A 76 5.07 21.75 33.25
CA GLU A 76 5.12 23.21 33.36
C GLU A 76 3.97 23.88 32.59
N LEU A 77 3.64 23.39 31.40
CA LEU A 77 2.52 23.88 30.62
C LEU A 77 1.21 23.70 31.39
N ALA A 78 0.99 22.52 31.96
CA ALA A 78 -0.21 22.22 32.74
C ALA A 78 -0.29 23.03 34.05
N ALA A 79 0.85 23.29 34.71
CA ALA A 79 0.91 24.11 35.91
C ALA A 79 0.60 25.60 35.65
N ARG A 80 0.81 26.09 34.42
CA ARG A 80 0.55 27.49 34.00
C ARG A 80 -0.89 27.74 33.54
N ILE A 81 -1.75 26.72 33.48
CA ILE A 81 -3.16 26.92 33.10
C ILE A 81 -3.91 27.57 34.26
N ASP A 82 -4.36 28.81 34.07
CA ASP A 82 -5.18 29.53 35.04
C ASP A 82 -6.64 29.06 35.01
N CYS A 83 -7.28 29.00 36.18
CA CYS A 83 -8.68 28.60 36.36
C CYS A 83 -9.72 29.57 35.74
N SER A 84 -9.29 30.63 35.04
CA SER A 84 -10.13 31.74 34.59
C SER A 84 -10.93 31.46 33.31
N GLY A 85 -10.71 30.32 32.64
CA GLY A 85 -11.41 29.96 31.40
C GLY A 85 -11.11 30.89 30.22
N SER A 86 -9.97 31.59 30.25
CA SER A 86 -9.57 32.53 29.21
C SER A 86 -9.32 31.82 27.87
N VAL A 87 -10.04 32.23 26.82
CA VAL A 87 -9.83 31.76 25.43
C VAL A 87 -8.39 32.00 24.96
N VAL A 88 -7.76 33.06 25.44
CA VAL A 88 -6.36 33.39 25.11
C VAL A 88 -5.41 32.35 25.71
N GLN A 89 -5.67 31.89 26.94
CA GLN A 89 -4.83 30.87 27.57
C GLN A 89 -4.94 29.53 26.84
N ASP A 90 -6.12 29.21 26.33
CA ASP A 90 -6.35 28.00 25.53
C ASP A 90 -5.60 28.05 24.19
N GLN A 91 -5.61 29.20 23.51
CA GLN A 91 -4.81 29.41 22.30
C GLN A 91 -3.30 29.33 22.56
N ILE A 92 -2.84 29.90 23.68
CA ILE A 92 -1.42 29.80 24.07
C ILE A 92 -1.06 28.33 24.32
N THR A 93 -1.88 27.59 25.06
CA THR A 93 -1.64 26.19 25.39
C THR A 93 -1.65 25.32 24.12
N GLU A 94 -2.60 25.54 23.22
CA GLU A 94 -2.68 24.87 21.92
C GLU A 94 -1.44 25.14 21.07
N ASN A 95 -1.01 26.41 20.97
CA ASN A 95 0.19 26.79 20.23
C ASN A 95 1.45 26.09 20.80
N GLN A 96 1.62 26.07 22.12
CA GLN A 96 2.77 25.38 22.75
C GLN A 96 2.74 23.87 22.50
N CYS A 97 1.55 23.25 22.57
CA CYS A 97 1.39 21.84 22.20
C CYS A 97 1.72 21.60 20.71
N GLN A 98 1.31 22.50 19.82
CA GLN A 98 1.63 22.44 18.40
C GLN A 98 3.14 22.57 18.15
N LEU A 99 3.83 23.41 18.92
CA LEU A 99 5.30 23.53 18.85
C LEU A 99 5.96 22.20 19.26
N LEU A 100 5.57 21.59 20.38
CA LEU A 100 6.09 20.27 20.80
C LEU A 100 5.89 19.18 19.75
N VAL A 101 4.68 19.14 19.16
CA VAL A 101 4.25 18.14 18.18
C VAL A 101 4.72 18.47 16.75
N SER A 102 5.33 19.63 16.50
CA SER A 102 5.94 20.00 15.21
C SER A 102 7.47 20.05 15.26
N PHE A 103 8.07 19.78 16.43
CA PHE A 103 9.49 20.02 16.65
C PHE A 103 10.43 19.34 15.63
N PRO A 104 10.32 18.03 15.31
CA PRO A 104 11.14 17.38 14.29
C PRO A 104 11.00 17.98 12.90
N GLU A 105 9.81 18.46 12.53
CA GLU A 105 9.56 19.09 11.23
C GLU A 105 10.18 20.49 11.18
N ARG A 106 10.05 21.26 12.26
CA ARG A 106 10.72 22.57 12.39
C ARG A 106 12.24 22.42 12.40
N LEU A 107 12.76 21.35 13.01
CA LEU A 107 14.17 21.00 12.99
C LEU A 107 14.63 20.63 11.57
N ALA A 108 13.89 19.77 10.88
CA ALA A 108 14.16 19.38 9.49
C ALA A 108 14.19 20.60 8.57
N ASN A 109 13.24 21.53 8.73
CA ASN A 109 13.19 22.79 7.96
C ASN A 109 14.38 23.72 8.21
N VAL A 110 15.00 23.68 9.39
CA VAL A 110 16.20 24.48 9.69
C VAL A 110 17.45 23.79 9.15
N VAL A 111 17.53 22.45 9.22
CA VAL A 111 18.65 21.69 8.66
C VAL A 111 18.65 21.74 7.13
N SER A 112 17.49 21.69 6.47
CA SER A 112 17.38 21.77 5.01
C SER A 112 17.85 23.12 4.43
N GLN A 113 17.88 24.18 5.24
CA GLN A 113 18.48 25.46 4.87
C GLN A 113 20.01 25.41 4.79
N ASN A 114 20.64 24.35 5.31
CA ASN A 114 22.07 24.12 5.30
C ASN A 114 22.43 23.06 4.24
N ARG A 115 22.85 23.52 3.05
CA ARG A 115 23.06 22.66 1.85
C ARG A 115 24.06 21.50 2.02
N ASN A 116 24.85 21.51 3.08
CA ASN A 116 25.90 20.52 3.36
C ASN A 116 25.61 19.64 4.58
N ALA A 117 24.43 19.73 5.21
CA ALA A 117 24.09 19.02 6.44
C ALA A 117 23.16 17.83 6.17
N THR A 118 23.53 16.64 6.64
CA THR A 118 22.65 15.47 6.68
C THR A 118 21.73 15.55 7.90
N PHE A 119 20.43 15.32 7.70
CA PHE A 119 19.46 15.25 8.79
C PHE A 119 19.57 13.88 9.49
N LEU A 120 20.29 13.85 10.61
CA LEU A 120 20.56 12.63 11.41
C LEU A 120 19.69 12.53 12.68
N PHE A 121 18.55 13.23 12.73
CA PHE A 121 17.64 13.18 13.88
C PHE A 121 16.51 12.16 13.66
N ASP A 122 16.39 11.18 14.56
CA ASP A 122 15.31 10.18 14.50
C ASP A 122 13.98 10.78 14.97
N ALA A 123 13.24 11.33 14.00
CA ALA A 123 11.90 11.87 14.23
C ALA A 123 10.90 10.81 14.71
N THR A 124 11.07 9.54 14.31
CA THR A 124 10.18 8.45 14.73
C THR A 124 10.37 8.14 16.19
N LEU A 125 11.62 8.04 16.65
CA LEU A 125 11.96 7.86 18.06
C LEU A 125 11.42 9.04 18.90
N TYR A 126 11.52 10.28 18.42
CA TYR A 126 10.95 11.43 19.13
C TYR A 126 9.42 11.29 19.30
N TRP A 127 8.71 10.89 18.24
CA TRP A 127 7.27 10.63 18.33
C TRP A 127 6.91 9.46 19.24
N GLU A 128 7.71 8.40 19.24
CA GLU A 128 7.55 7.29 20.19
C GLU A 128 7.70 7.76 21.63
N ARG A 129 8.75 8.53 21.95
CA ARG A 129 8.97 9.08 23.31
C ARG A 129 7.89 10.08 23.72
N LEU A 130 7.38 10.89 22.80
CA LEU A 130 6.28 11.79 23.09
C LEU A 130 4.98 11.02 23.35
N CYS A 131 4.68 9.99 22.55
CA CYS A 131 3.55 9.09 22.79
C CYS A 131 3.69 8.35 24.13
N ASP A 132 4.88 7.84 24.46
CA ASP A 132 5.17 7.23 25.77
C ASP A 132 4.88 8.20 26.91
N THR A 133 5.35 9.44 26.78
CA THR A 133 5.13 10.48 27.78
C THR A 133 3.65 10.77 27.97
N VAL A 134 2.90 10.92 26.87
CA VAL A 134 1.44 11.16 26.92
C VAL A 134 0.72 9.98 27.57
N LEU A 135 1.02 8.76 27.13
CA LEU A 135 0.39 7.54 27.63
C LEU A 135 0.73 7.26 29.11
N LEU A 136 1.98 7.45 29.52
CA LEU A 136 2.40 7.26 30.90
C LEU A 136 1.77 8.31 31.82
N PHE A 137 1.66 9.58 31.41
CA PHE A 137 0.91 10.55 32.20
C PHE A 137 -0.57 10.21 32.30
N HIS A 138 -1.16 9.63 31.25
CA HIS A 138 -2.51 9.07 31.34
C HIS A 138 -2.58 7.90 32.33
N PHE A 139 -1.74 6.87 32.24
CA PHE A 139 -2.03 5.61 32.93
C PHE A 139 -1.23 5.34 34.21
N THR A 140 -0.18 6.11 34.51
CA THR A 140 0.63 5.89 35.73
C THR A 140 -0.19 6.14 36.99
N LYS A 141 -0.11 5.20 37.94
CA LYS A 141 -0.80 5.23 39.23
C LYS A 141 -0.06 6.14 40.22
N ALA A 142 -0.81 6.74 41.14
CA ALA A 142 -0.22 7.52 42.21
C ALA A 142 0.39 6.59 43.29
N GLN A 143 1.63 6.88 43.68
CA GLN A 143 2.36 6.24 44.77
C GLN A 143 2.20 7.08 46.05
N GLN A 144 2.28 6.42 47.21
CA GLN A 144 2.12 7.09 48.52
C GLN A 144 3.45 7.64 49.07
N ALA A 145 4.60 7.30 48.49
CA ALA A 145 5.90 7.75 48.97
C ALA A 145 6.22 9.20 48.55
N ASP A 146 6.53 10.05 49.53
CA ASP A 146 6.86 11.47 49.35
C ASP A 146 8.35 11.62 48.99
N ASN A 147 8.69 11.36 47.72
CA ASN A 147 9.97 11.78 47.17
C ASN A 147 9.86 13.28 46.84
N GLY A 148 10.70 14.11 47.46
CA GLY A 148 10.64 15.57 47.43
C GLY A 148 10.65 16.25 46.05
N GLU A 149 10.87 15.53 44.95
CA GLU A 149 10.99 16.09 43.60
C GLU A 149 9.72 15.89 42.76
N GLY A 150 9.14 16.97 42.23
CA GLY A 150 8.00 16.92 41.30
C GLY A 150 7.22 18.24 41.23
N VAL A 151 6.44 18.40 40.17
CA VAL A 151 5.60 19.59 39.93
C VAL A 151 4.18 19.29 40.41
N LYS A 152 3.63 20.15 41.27
CA LYS A 152 2.23 20.08 41.72
C LYS A 152 1.32 20.59 40.59
N VAL A 153 0.44 19.75 40.09
CA VAL A 153 -0.46 20.06 38.96
C VAL A 153 -1.89 19.61 39.28
N ASP A 154 -2.89 20.40 38.89
CA ASP A 154 -4.29 19.96 38.88
C ASP A 154 -4.44 18.90 37.78
N THR A 155 -4.87 17.69 38.14
CA THR A 155 -5.00 16.57 37.19
C THR A 155 -5.90 16.95 36.00
N LYS A 156 -6.88 17.84 36.17
CA LYS A 156 -7.72 18.33 35.06
C LYS A 156 -6.92 19.14 34.05
N HIS A 157 -6.01 19.99 34.52
CA HIS A 157 -5.15 20.79 33.64
C HIS A 157 -4.19 19.90 32.86
N LEU A 158 -3.60 18.89 33.53
CA LEU A 158 -2.74 17.92 32.86
C LEU A 158 -3.51 17.15 31.77
N LEU A 159 -4.69 16.59 32.08
CA LEU A 159 -5.52 15.87 31.11
C LEU A 159 -5.92 16.76 29.93
N LYS A 160 -6.18 18.06 30.16
CA LYS A 160 -6.46 19.02 29.08
C LYS A 160 -5.28 19.17 28.11
N VAL A 161 -4.06 19.27 28.63
CA VAL A 161 -2.82 19.31 27.81
C VAL A 161 -2.61 18.00 27.06
N LEU A 162 -2.74 16.86 27.75
CA LEU A 162 -2.58 15.54 27.13
C LEU A 162 -3.60 15.30 26.01
N LYS A 163 -4.86 15.71 26.21
CA LYS A 163 -5.91 15.66 25.19
C LYS A 163 -5.53 16.48 23.96
N MET A 164 -5.03 17.71 24.14
CA MET A 164 -4.55 18.55 23.01
C MET A 164 -3.37 17.90 22.28
N LEU A 165 -2.38 17.37 23.00
CA LEU A 165 -1.23 16.67 22.40
C LEU A 165 -1.67 15.43 21.61
N ALA A 166 -2.56 14.62 22.17
CA ALA A 166 -3.12 13.45 21.50
C ALA A 166 -3.90 13.86 20.24
N VAL A 167 -4.73 14.91 20.31
CA VAL A 167 -5.44 15.45 19.13
C VAL A 167 -4.46 15.86 18.02
N LEU A 168 -3.42 16.61 18.36
CA LEU A 168 -2.42 17.08 17.39
C LEU A 168 -1.59 15.93 16.80
N LEU A 169 -1.19 14.96 17.62
CA LEU A 169 -0.46 13.77 17.16
C LEU A 169 -1.30 12.92 16.20
N LEU A 170 -2.57 12.72 16.53
CA LEU A 170 -3.48 11.95 15.69
C LEU A 170 -3.76 12.66 14.37
N ARG A 171 -4.03 13.98 14.38
CA ARG A 171 -4.19 14.79 13.15
C ARG A 171 -2.97 14.75 12.22
N ARG A 172 -1.76 14.49 12.76
CA ARG A 172 -0.52 14.25 12.00
C ARG A 172 -0.31 12.81 11.53
N GLY A 173 -1.32 11.95 11.66
CA GLY A 173 -1.28 10.55 11.22
C GLY A 173 -0.48 9.63 12.14
N LYS A 174 -0.29 9.97 13.42
CA LYS A 174 0.50 9.15 14.37
C LYS A 174 -0.33 8.12 15.15
N SER A 175 -1.48 7.70 14.63
CA SER A 175 -2.36 6.71 15.25
C SER A 175 -1.69 5.35 15.46
N ASP A 176 -0.91 4.87 14.47
CA ASP A 176 -0.25 3.56 14.57
C ASP A 176 0.83 3.56 15.66
N ILE A 177 1.60 4.64 15.75
CA ILE A 177 2.62 4.80 16.79
C ILE A 177 1.95 4.79 18.15
N MET A 178 0.90 5.61 18.34
CA MET A 178 0.21 5.70 19.62
C MET A 178 -0.43 4.38 20.06
N ILE A 179 -1.09 3.64 19.16
CA ILE A 179 -1.69 2.33 19.49
C ILE A 179 -0.60 1.29 19.76
N ARG A 180 0.49 1.27 18.99
CA ARG A 180 1.62 0.37 19.24
C ARG A 180 2.23 0.63 20.62
N ARG A 181 2.45 1.89 20.98
CA ARG A 181 2.98 2.27 22.30
C ARG A 181 1.99 1.97 23.43
N LEU A 182 0.67 2.17 23.21
CA LEU A 182 -0.38 1.73 24.15
C LEU A 182 -0.29 0.23 24.41
N GLY A 183 -0.03 -0.56 23.36
CA GLY A 183 0.19 -2.00 23.45
C GLY A 183 1.41 -2.41 24.26
N MET A 184 2.42 -1.55 24.40
CA MET A 184 3.64 -1.81 25.17
C MET A 184 3.53 -1.43 26.66
N ILE A 185 2.42 -0.81 27.07
CA ILE A 185 2.21 -0.44 28.47
C ILE A 185 2.09 -1.72 29.32
N PRO A 186 2.76 -1.79 30.49
CA PRO A 186 2.61 -2.92 31.41
C PRO A 186 1.16 -3.17 31.83
N LYS A 187 0.77 -4.46 31.94
CA LYS A 187 -0.61 -4.88 32.28
C LYS A 187 -1.14 -4.20 33.55
N TYR A 188 -0.32 -4.10 34.59
CA TYR A 188 -0.76 -3.55 35.89
C TYR A 188 -1.23 -2.08 35.84
N LEU A 189 -0.92 -1.34 34.76
CA LEU A 189 -1.43 0.03 34.56
C LEU A 189 -2.85 0.06 33.97
N PHE A 190 -3.30 -1.04 33.37
CA PHE A 190 -4.70 -1.22 32.96
C PHE A 190 -5.57 -1.57 34.18
N ASP A 191 -4.99 -2.24 35.17
CA ASP A 191 -5.67 -2.66 36.41
C ASP A 191 -5.79 -1.49 37.40
N GLY A 192 -6.68 -0.51 37.20
CA GLY A 192 -6.81 0.60 38.15
C GLY A 192 -8.17 1.31 38.17
N GLU A 193 -8.55 1.84 39.33
CA GLU A 193 -9.82 2.56 39.54
C GLU A 193 -10.02 3.74 38.57
N HIS A 194 -8.93 4.41 38.20
CA HIS A 194 -8.97 5.57 37.29
C HIS A 194 -8.72 5.21 35.82
N PHE A 195 -8.50 3.94 35.47
CA PHE A 195 -8.22 3.56 34.08
C PHE A 195 -9.37 3.95 33.15
N CYS A 196 -10.62 3.63 33.53
CA CYS A 196 -11.80 3.92 32.73
C CYS A 196 -11.94 5.42 32.41
N ASP A 197 -11.80 6.29 33.41
CA ASP A 197 -11.90 7.74 33.24
C ASP A 197 -10.78 8.31 32.36
N ARG A 198 -9.55 7.84 32.59
CA ARG A 198 -8.39 8.33 31.84
C ARG A 198 -8.34 7.77 30.41
N PHE A 199 -8.86 6.57 30.19
CA PHE A 199 -9.05 5.98 28.88
C PHE A 199 -10.16 6.70 28.10
N ALA A 200 -11.26 7.08 28.75
CA ALA A 200 -12.31 7.91 28.15
C ALA A 200 -11.76 9.24 27.62
N ASN A 201 -10.88 9.91 28.38
CA ASN A 201 -10.20 11.14 27.93
C ASN A 201 -9.35 10.92 26.66
N LEU A 202 -8.68 9.77 26.55
CA LEU A 202 -7.89 9.40 25.36
C LEU A 202 -8.79 9.13 24.15
N ILE A 203 -9.91 8.42 24.34
CA ILE A 203 -10.89 8.17 23.27
C ILE A 203 -11.56 9.47 22.81
N GLU A 204 -11.87 10.37 23.74
CA GLU A 204 -12.34 11.71 23.41
C GLU A 204 -11.33 12.48 22.56
N ALA A 205 -10.04 12.44 22.89
CA ALA A 205 -9.00 13.03 22.06
C ALA A 205 -8.99 12.45 20.64
N ALA A 206 -9.09 11.12 20.51
CA ALA A 206 -9.15 10.47 19.20
C ALA A 206 -10.38 10.89 18.39
N PHE A 207 -11.52 11.05 19.06
CA PHE A 207 -12.74 11.54 18.43
C PHE A 207 -12.61 13.01 18.00
N GLU A 208 -12.11 13.91 18.85
CA GLU A 208 -11.87 15.31 18.51
C GLU A 208 -10.85 15.49 17.37
N ALA A 209 -9.83 14.63 17.31
CA ALA A 209 -8.88 14.62 16.20
C ALA A 209 -9.56 14.29 14.86
N SER A 210 -10.60 13.46 14.91
CA SER A 210 -11.26 12.92 13.73
C SER A 210 -12.40 13.77 13.17
N LYS A 211 -12.86 14.79 13.92
CA LYS A 211 -13.88 15.74 13.46
C LYS A 211 -13.34 16.53 12.26
N GLN A 212 -14.04 16.46 11.12
CA GLN A 212 -13.71 17.26 9.95
C GLN A 212 -14.05 18.73 10.23
N LEU A 213 -13.07 19.62 10.10
CA LEU A 213 -13.27 21.07 10.11
C LEU A 213 -13.91 21.49 8.79
N HIS A 214 -15.19 21.17 8.59
CA HIS A 214 -15.93 21.61 7.41
C HIS A 214 -16.46 23.02 7.62
N PHE A 215 -16.08 23.92 6.72
CA PHE A 215 -16.82 25.16 6.48
C PHE A 215 -18.04 24.79 5.60
N SER A 216 -19.20 24.56 6.20
CA SER A 216 -20.45 24.37 5.46
C SER A 216 -21.58 25.19 6.08
N LEU A 217 -22.18 26.07 5.26
CA LEU A 217 -23.35 26.90 5.60
C LEU A 217 -24.69 26.17 5.40
N LYS A 218 -24.70 24.88 5.05
CA LYS A 218 -25.96 24.13 4.82
C LYS A 218 -25.96 22.75 5.47
N SER A 219 -26.96 22.56 6.32
CA SER A 219 -27.44 21.34 6.97
C SER A 219 -26.58 20.76 8.11
N GLN A 220 -27.15 20.83 9.32
CA GLN A 220 -26.83 19.91 10.41
C GLN A 220 -27.21 18.48 9.99
N ARG A 221 -26.26 17.71 9.49
CA ARG A 221 -26.31 16.26 9.52
C ARG A 221 -25.13 15.74 10.32
N ARG A 222 -25.30 14.53 10.88
CA ARG A 222 -24.37 13.80 11.77
C ARG A 222 -22.92 14.17 11.48
N ALA A 223 -22.15 14.51 12.52
CA ALA A 223 -20.75 14.91 12.37
C ALA A 223 -20.03 13.90 11.46
N GLU A 224 -19.62 14.34 10.27
CA GLU A 224 -18.85 13.51 9.37
C GLU A 224 -17.50 13.26 10.02
N VAL A 225 -17.30 12.03 10.49
CA VAL A 225 -16.05 11.62 11.10
C VAL A 225 -15.10 11.18 9.99
N SER A 226 -13.86 11.68 10.02
CA SER A 226 -12.84 11.29 9.03
C SER A 226 -12.45 9.80 9.15
N SER A 227 -11.81 9.27 8.10
CA SER A 227 -11.25 7.91 8.06
C SER A 227 -10.30 7.59 9.23
N LEU A 228 -9.76 8.62 9.89
CA LEU A 228 -8.92 8.50 11.07
C LEU A 228 -9.62 7.81 12.25
N TRP A 229 -10.92 8.06 12.44
CA TRP A 229 -11.69 7.44 13.53
C TRP A 229 -11.91 5.95 13.30
N HIS A 230 -12.24 5.57 12.07
CA HIS A 230 -12.38 4.18 11.69
C HIS A 230 -11.04 3.45 11.84
N ARG A 231 -9.93 4.06 11.42
CA ARG A 231 -8.57 3.52 11.58
C ARG A 231 -8.20 3.33 13.06
N TRP A 232 -8.43 4.33 13.90
CA TRP A 232 -8.17 4.26 15.34
C TRP A 232 -8.89 3.08 15.99
N ASN A 233 -10.20 2.94 15.73
CA ASN A 233 -10.99 1.85 16.29
C ASN A 233 -10.56 0.48 15.75
N SER A 234 -10.24 0.36 14.45
CA SER A 234 -9.69 -0.89 13.89
C SER A 234 -8.40 -1.31 14.59
N LEU A 235 -7.47 -0.37 14.78
CA LEU A 235 -6.19 -0.63 15.45
C LEU A 235 -6.37 -1.01 16.92
N LEU A 236 -7.32 -0.38 17.62
CA LEU A 236 -7.64 -0.68 19.01
C LEU A 236 -8.16 -2.12 19.15
N PHE A 237 -9.09 -2.56 18.31
CA PHE A 237 -9.61 -3.93 18.35
C PHE A 237 -8.57 -4.97 17.92
N GLN A 238 -7.67 -4.63 16.98
CA GLN A 238 -6.51 -5.48 16.68
C GLN A 238 -5.57 -5.61 17.88
N LEU A 239 -5.34 -4.53 18.63
CA LEU A 239 -4.52 -4.56 19.83
C LEU A 239 -5.13 -5.47 20.91
N ILE A 240 -6.43 -5.31 21.16
CA ILE A 240 -7.16 -6.10 22.15
C ILE A 240 -7.13 -7.60 21.82
N GLU A 241 -7.27 -7.97 20.54
CA GLU A 241 -7.15 -9.38 20.13
C GLU A 241 -5.71 -9.92 20.29
N LYS A 242 -4.69 -9.08 20.08
CA LYS A 242 -3.29 -9.47 20.30
C LYS A 242 -2.91 -9.59 21.77
N ARG A 243 -3.59 -8.85 22.65
CA ARG A 243 -3.34 -8.82 24.10
C ARG A 243 -4.60 -9.20 24.87
N ALA A 244 -4.88 -10.51 24.91
CA ALA A 244 -6.05 -11.05 25.57
C ALA A 244 -6.16 -10.63 27.05
N GLU A 245 -5.03 -10.39 27.73
CA GLU A 245 -4.99 -10.04 29.15
C GLU A 245 -5.48 -8.61 29.48
N ILE A 246 -5.63 -7.72 28.50
CA ILE A 246 -6.20 -6.37 28.69
C ILE A 246 -7.60 -6.23 28.07
N LYS A 247 -8.08 -7.28 27.39
CA LYS A 247 -9.31 -7.26 26.60
C LYS A 247 -10.52 -6.83 27.41
N ASP A 248 -10.78 -7.52 28.52
CA ASP A 248 -11.98 -7.28 29.32
C ASP A 248 -11.99 -5.87 29.92
N VAL A 249 -10.82 -5.36 30.33
CA VAL A 249 -10.67 -4.03 30.92
C VAL A 249 -10.93 -2.94 29.88
N VAL A 250 -10.35 -3.06 28.68
CA VAL A 250 -10.54 -2.06 27.62
C VAL A 250 -11.98 -2.09 27.08
N LEU A 251 -12.56 -3.28 26.88
CA LEU A 251 -13.96 -3.40 26.47
C LEU A 251 -14.89 -2.83 27.52
N SER A 252 -14.66 -3.10 28.80
CA SER A 252 -15.44 -2.52 29.91
C SER A 252 -15.35 -1.00 29.93
N ALA A 253 -14.18 -0.42 29.70
CA ALA A 253 -14.00 1.04 29.62
C ALA A 253 -14.75 1.65 28.43
N LEU A 254 -14.73 1.01 27.26
CA LEU A 254 -15.51 1.44 26.08
C LEU A 254 -17.02 1.32 26.33
N SER A 255 -17.46 0.23 26.97
CA SER A 255 -18.88 0.05 27.31
C SER A 255 -19.36 1.08 28.33
N ALA A 256 -18.54 1.39 29.34
CA ALA A 256 -18.82 2.45 30.30
C ALA A 256 -18.96 3.82 29.61
N LEU A 257 -18.10 4.13 28.64
CA LEU A 257 -18.17 5.37 27.86
C LEU A 257 -19.50 5.49 27.08
N ILE A 258 -20.00 4.38 26.54
CA ILE A 258 -21.25 4.35 25.77
C ILE A 258 -22.49 4.43 26.67
N ASN A 259 -22.41 3.86 27.87
CA ASN A 259 -23.53 3.74 28.81
C ASN A 259 -23.55 4.84 29.89
N ALA A 260 -22.55 5.72 29.93
CA ALA A 260 -22.50 6.82 30.89
C ALA A 260 -23.63 7.84 30.66
N PRO A 261 -24.29 8.34 31.73
CA PRO A 261 -25.28 9.42 31.62
C PRO A 261 -24.58 10.70 31.14
N ALA A 262 -25.01 11.23 30.00
CA ALA A 262 -24.19 12.12 29.19
C ALA A 262 -24.88 13.45 28.85
N GLY A 263 -24.12 14.56 28.95
CA GLY A 263 -24.43 15.83 28.28
C GLY A 263 -24.22 15.76 26.76
N GLY A 264 -24.44 16.87 26.04
CA GLY A 264 -24.53 16.89 24.57
C GLY A 264 -23.35 16.29 23.78
N ASN A 265 -22.10 16.61 24.13
CA ASN A 265 -20.90 16.10 23.42
C ASN A 265 -20.62 14.61 23.70
N SER A 266 -20.92 14.15 24.91
CA SER A 266 -20.76 12.75 25.32
C SER A 266 -21.75 11.80 24.64
N ILE A 267 -22.97 12.26 24.33
CA ILE A 267 -23.95 11.48 23.56
C ILE A 267 -23.45 11.26 22.12
N GLN A 268 -22.87 12.29 21.50
CA GLN A 268 -22.33 12.18 20.14
C GLN A 268 -21.17 11.20 20.07
N LEU A 269 -20.26 11.24 21.06
CA LEU A 269 -19.14 10.30 21.15
C LEU A 269 -19.64 8.87 21.31
N ALA A 270 -20.54 8.62 22.27
CA ALA A 270 -21.11 7.30 22.53
C ALA A 270 -21.74 6.68 21.26
N ASN A 271 -22.55 7.46 20.54
CA ASN A 271 -23.16 7.01 19.29
C ASN A 271 -22.10 6.72 18.22
N ASN A 272 -21.07 7.56 18.06
CA ASN A 272 -20.03 7.34 17.06
C ASN A 272 -19.14 6.13 17.36
N VAL A 273 -18.87 5.84 18.64
CA VAL A 273 -18.17 4.60 19.04
C VAL A 273 -19.03 3.40 18.67
N PHE A 274 -20.31 3.40 19.03
CA PHE A 274 -21.24 2.32 18.69
C PHE A 274 -21.36 2.12 17.18
N ASP A 275 -21.65 3.19 16.42
CA ASP A 275 -21.78 3.16 14.97
C ASP A 275 -20.49 2.67 14.31
N THR A 276 -19.32 3.07 14.81
CA THR A 276 -18.06 2.67 14.19
C THR A 276 -17.70 1.23 14.49
N VAL A 277 -17.81 0.81 15.75
CA VAL A 277 -17.38 -0.51 16.21
C VAL A 277 -18.41 -1.59 15.85
N CYS A 278 -19.69 -1.35 16.11
CA CYS A 278 -20.72 -2.36 15.89
C CYS A 278 -21.27 -2.30 14.46
N VAL A 279 -21.53 -1.11 13.91
CA VAL A 279 -22.15 -0.98 12.58
C VAL A 279 -21.10 -1.03 11.47
N HIS A 280 -20.14 -0.11 11.46
CA HIS A 280 -19.16 0.03 10.38
C HIS A 280 -18.17 -1.15 10.33
N GLN A 281 -17.60 -1.60 11.45
CA GLN A 281 -16.69 -2.76 11.40
C GLN A 281 -17.43 -3.97 10.83
N LEU A 282 -18.55 -4.39 11.45
CA LEU A 282 -19.24 -5.62 11.06
C LEU A 282 -19.81 -5.58 9.63
N SER A 283 -20.30 -4.43 9.15
CA SER A 283 -20.97 -4.35 7.84
C SER A 283 -20.12 -3.78 6.71
N ILE A 284 -19.12 -2.94 6.97
CA ILE A 284 -18.34 -2.23 5.92
C ILE A 284 -16.89 -2.71 5.89
N ALA A 285 -16.22 -2.77 7.04
CA ALA A 285 -14.79 -3.07 7.08
C ALA A 285 -14.46 -4.55 6.83
N GLY A 286 -15.40 -5.47 7.13
CA GLY A 286 -15.19 -6.91 6.98
C GLY A 286 -14.08 -7.41 7.90
N PRO A 287 -14.31 -7.47 9.23
CA PRO A 287 -13.28 -7.76 10.21
C PRO A 287 -12.80 -9.21 10.09
N THR A 288 -11.63 -9.49 10.67
CA THR A 288 -11.21 -10.88 10.85
C THR A 288 -12.19 -11.60 11.77
N ARG A 289 -12.22 -12.93 11.67
CA ARG A 289 -13.06 -13.79 12.51
C ARG A 289 -12.91 -13.47 14.01
N ALA A 290 -11.68 -13.33 14.50
CA ALA A 290 -11.39 -13.02 15.90
C ALA A 290 -12.00 -11.67 16.34
N ILE A 291 -11.85 -10.62 15.53
CA ILE A 291 -12.42 -9.31 15.80
C ILE A 291 -13.95 -9.34 15.74
N ALA A 292 -14.53 -10.02 14.74
CA ALA A 292 -15.98 -10.21 14.62
C ALA A 292 -16.56 -10.91 15.86
N ARG A 293 -15.87 -11.96 16.33
CA ARG A 293 -16.23 -12.69 17.55
C ARG A 293 -16.24 -11.76 18.76
N THR A 294 -15.19 -10.97 18.94
CA THR A 294 -15.08 -10.06 20.08
C THR A 294 -16.11 -8.96 20.06
N ILE A 295 -16.39 -8.38 18.89
CA ILE A 295 -17.43 -7.36 18.76
C ILE A 295 -18.81 -7.96 19.08
N VAL A 296 -19.16 -9.13 18.53
CA VAL A 296 -20.52 -9.70 18.66
C VAL A 296 -20.74 -10.44 19.98
N LYS A 297 -19.77 -11.24 20.45
CA LYS A 297 -19.90 -12.05 21.68
C LYS A 297 -19.57 -11.28 22.95
N ASP A 298 -18.61 -10.35 22.91
CA ASP A 298 -18.08 -9.72 24.13
C ASP A 298 -18.50 -8.25 24.26
N PHE A 299 -18.43 -7.46 23.17
CA PHE A 299 -18.68 -6.02 23.23
C PHE A 299 -20.16 -5.63 23.06
N LEU A 300 -20.82 -6.13 22.00
CA LEU A 300 -22.22 -5.81 21.69
C LEU A 300 -23.18 -6.06 22.86
N PRO A 301 -23.09 -7.18 23.61
CA PRO A 301 -24.00 -7.44 24.74
C PRO A 301 -23.81 -6.43 25.87
N ALA A 302 -22.59 -5.94 26.09
CA ALA A 302 -22.28 -4.95 27.11
C ALA A 302 -22.82 -3.55 26.77
N VAL A 303 -23.05 -3.24 25.48
CA VAL A 303 -23.50 -1.93 25.01
C VAL A 303 -24.95 -1.91 24.52
N ALA A 304 -25.56 -3.07 24.26
CA ALA A 304 -26.95 -3.19 23.82
C ALA A 304 -27.96 -2.75 24.90
N GLY A 305 -27.58 -2.82 26.18
CA GLY A 305 -28.45 -2.52 27.32
C GLY A 305 -29.26 -3.75 27.78
N ALA A 306 -29.93 -3.63 28.94
CA ALA A 306 -30.84 -4.67 29.41
C ALA A 306 -32.10 -4.67 28.54
N ALA A 307 -32.45 -5.82 27.96
CA ALA A 307 -33.71 -5.98 27.26
C ALA A 307 -34.87 -5.87 28.27
N ASP A 308 -35.96 -5.20 27.88
CA ASP A 308 -37.23 -5.39 28.58
C ASP A 308 -37.49 -6.90 28.63
N ALA A 309 -37.93 -7.38 29.80
CA ALA A 309 -37.97 -8.80 30.19
C ALA A 309 -38.76 -9.74 29.24
N ASN A 310 -39.37 -9.20 28.18
CA ASN A 310 -40.12 -9.91 27.15
C ASN A 310 -39.34 -9.90 25.81
N HIS A 311 -38.23 -10.64 25.77
CA HIS A 311 -37.65 -11.31 24.59
C HIS A 311 -37.29 -10.50 23.32
N GLY A 312 -37.38 -9.16 23.34
CA GLY A 312 -37.05 -8.32 22.18
C GLY A 312 -35.55 -8.04 21.98
N LEU A 313 -35.13 -7.89 20.72
CA LEU A 313 -33.87 -7.22 20.38
C LEU A 313 -33.95 -5.74 20.77
N THR A 314 -32.91 -5.25 21.43
CA THR A 314 -32.73 -3.82 21.75
C THR A 314 -32.57 -3.01 20.46
N HIS A 315 -32.86 -1.70 20.53
CA HIS A 315 -32.69 -0.80 19.37
C HIS A 315 -31.28 -0.87 18.77
N ARG A 316 -30.25 -0.91 19.63
CA ARG A 316 -28.85 -1.01 19.20
C ARG A 316 -28.55 -2.32 18.47
N GLU A 317 -29.06 -3.45 18.97
CA GLU A 317 -28.92 -4.74 18.26
C GLU A 317 -29.65 -4.72 16.92
N GLN A 318 -30.87 -4.19 16.87
CA GLN A 318 -31.64 -4.06 15.62
C GLN A 318 -30.91 -3.20 14.60
N GLU A 319 -30.36 -2.05 14.99
CA GLU A 319 -29.59 -1.16 14.13
C GLU A 319 -28.35 -1.86 13.55
N CYS A 320 -27.59 -2.53 14.42
CA CYS A 320 -26.40 -3.29 14.05
C CYS A 320 -26.71 -4.42 13.06
N PHE A 321 -27.72 -5.25 13.35
CA PHE A 321 -28.07 -6.41 12.53
C PHE A 321 -28.72 -5.98 11.21
N SER A 322 -29.55 -4.93 11.23
CA SER A 322 -30.15 -4.38 10.01
C SER A 322 -29.09 -3.90 9.03
N ALA A 323 -28.07 -3.17 9.51
CA ALA A 323 -26.99 -2.69 8.66
C ALA A 323 -26.15 -3.84 8.07
N LEU A 324 -25.86 -4.86 8.88
CA LEU A 324 -25.15 -6.06 8.43
C LEU A 324 -25.94 -6.82 7.36
N PHE A 325 -27.22 -7.11 7.61
CA PHE A 325 -28.06 -7.87 6.69
C PHE A 325 -28.38 -7.10 5.41
N LYS A 326 -28.53 -5.77 5.49
CA LYS A 326 -28.64 -4.91 4.30
C LYS A 326 -27.40 -4.97 3.42
N LYS A 327 -26.20 -5.07 4.01
CA LYS A 327 -24.97 -5.30 3.24
C LYS A 327 -24.91 -6.72 2.69
N TRP A 328 -25.31 -7.71 3.49
CA TRP A 328 -25.35 -9.11 3.09
C TRP A 328 -26.25 -9.34 1.87
N GLU A 329 -27.44 -8.76 1.81
CA GLU A 329 -28.37 -8.90 0.68
C GLU A 329 -28.02 -8.03 -0.54
N ASN A 330 -27.05 -7.12 -0.44
CA ASN A 330 -26.75 -6.17 -1.51
C ASN A 330 -26.09 -6.86 -2.70
N LYS A 331 -26.84 -6.98 -3.80
CA LYS A 331 -26.38 -7.59 -5.06
C LYS A 331 -25.15 -6.90 -5.64
N GLU A 332 -25.10 -5.57 -5.66
CA GLU A 332 -23.96 -4.81 -6.17
C GLU A 332 -22.69 -5.07 -5.37
N PHE A 333 -22.81 -5.14 -4.03
CA PHE A 333 -21.67 -5.50 -3.19
C PHE A 333 -21.17 -6.91 -3.53
N VAL A 334 -22.08 -7.88 -3.69
CA VAL A 334 -21.68 -9.25 -4.03
C VAL A 334 -21.03 -9.34 -5.41
N THR A 335 -21.49 -8.56 -6.39
CA THR A 335 -20.98 -8.62 -7.77
C THR A 335 -19.75 -7.74 -8.03
N SER A 336 -19.55 -6.64 -7.30
CA SER A 336 -18.51 -5.66 -7.60
C SER A 336 -17.40 -5.55 -6.55
N ALA A 337 -17.66 -5.87 -5.28
CA ALA A 337 -16.66 -5.71 -4.23
C ALA A 337 -15.53 -6.75 -4.30
N ASP A 338 -14.43 -6.49 -3.60
CA ASP A 338 -13.33 -7.45 -3.46
C ASP A 338 -13.83 -8.76 -2.83
N LEU A 339 -13.37 -9.89 -3.37
CA LEU A 339 -13.79 -11.22 -2.93
C LEU A 339 -13.42 -11.45 -1.47
N SER A 340 -12.25 -10.96 -1.04
CA SER A 340 -11.78 -11.07 0.35
C SER A 340 -12.73 -10.39 1.35
N LEU A 341 -13.22 -9.20 1.01
CA LEU A 341 -14.18 -8.46 1.84
C LEU A 341 -15.53 -9.16 1.91
N ASN A 342 -15.98 -9.75 0.78
CA ASN A 342 -17.23 -10.48 0.73
C ASN A 342 -17.18 -11.80 1.53
N MET A 343 -16.06 -12.52 1.46
CA MET A 343 -15.82 -13.71 2.30
C MET A 343 -15.75 -13.34 3.78
N ARG A 344 -15.09 -12.24 4.17
CA ARG A 344 -15.01 -11.82 5.58
C ARG A 344 -16.37 -11.45 6.17
N LEU A 345 -17.35 -11.06 5.36
CA LEU A 345 -18.71 -10.78 5.82
C LEU A 345 -19.43 -12.04 6.36
N LEU A 346 -18.94 -13.24 6.03
CA LEU A 346 -19.40 -14.51 6.59
C LEU A 346 -19.30 -14.52 8.13
N HIS A 347 -18.17 -14.07 8.70
CA HIS A 347 -17.94 -14.22 10.14
C HIS A 347 -18.90 -13.37 10.99
N PRO A 348 -19.10 -12.06 10.71
CA PRO A 348 -20.13 -11.28 11.38
C PRO A 348 -21.52 -11.91 11.28
N VAL A 349 -21.94 -12.39 10.10
CA VAL A 349 -23.25 -13.02 9.90
C VAL A 349 -23.39 -14.27 10.75
N MET A 350 -22.40 -15.16 10.73
CA MET A 350 -22.38 -16.38 11.54
C MET A 350 -22.41 -16.08 13.05
N TYR A 351 -21.65 -15.09 13.51
CA TYR A 351 -21.69 -14.73 14.94
C TYR A 351 -23.02 -14.09 15.35
N VAL A 352 -23.69 -13.36 14.46
CA VAL A 352 -25.06 -12.87 14.72
C VAL A 352 -26.05 -14.01 14.81
N LEU A 353 -25.97 -15.03 13.95
CA LEU A 353 -26.81 -16.24 14.05
C LEU A 353 -26.60 -16.96 15.40
N LEU A 354 -25.34 -17.18 15.79
CA LEU A 354 -25.00 -17.79 17.08
C LEU A 354 -25.47 -16.94 18.27
N TYR A 355 -25.32 -15.62 18.17
CA TYR A 355 -25.75 -14.68 19.20
C TYR A 355 -27.27 -14.73 19.42
N LEU A 356 -28.05 -14.69 18.33
CA LEU A 356 -29.50 -14.75 18.37
C LEU A 356 -29.99 -16.08 18.95
N HIS A 357 -29.39 -17.20 18.54
CA HIS A 357 -29.73 -18.51 19.08
C HIS A 357 -29.44 -18.61 20.59
N LYS A 358 -28.31 -18.06 21.05
CA LYS A 358 -27.96 -18.03 22.47
C LYS A 358 -28.90 -17.15 23.31
N LYS A 359 -29.42 -16.06 22.73
CA LYS A 359 -30.27 -15.10 23.43
C LYS A 359 -31.69 -15.61 23.67
N ALA A 360 -32.27 -16.35 22.73
CA ALA A 360 -33.63 -16.90 22.83
C ALA A 360 -33.70 -18.36 22.33
N PRO A 361 -33.04 -19.31 23.02
CA PRO A 361 -32.98 -20.72 22.58
C PRO A 361 -34.35 -21.40 22.58
N ALA A 362 -35.26 -20.95 23.44
CA ALA A 362 -36.61 -21.52 23.58
C ALA A 362 -37.57 -21.11 22.45
N GLU A 363 -37.33 -19.97 21.77
CA GLU A 363 -38.22 -19.50 20.71
C GLU A 363 -37.97 -20.24 19.39
N SER A 364 -36.76 -20.77 19.18
CA SER A 364 -36.36 -21.55 17.99
C SER A 364 -36.70 -20.91 16.64
N ARG A 365 -37.01 -19.61 16.62
CA ARG A 365 -37.42 -18.84 15.45
C ARG A 365 -36.46 -17.68 15.25
N PHE A 366 -35.95 -17.56 14.05
CA PHE A 366 -35.15 -16.40 13.66
C PHE A 366 -36.06 -15.18 13.52
N PRO A 367 -35.62 -13.96 13.90
CA PRO A 367 -36.47 -12.77 13.81
C PRO A 367 -36.96 -12.50 12.38
N ASP A 368 -38.28 -12.44 12.19
CA ASP A 368 -38.93 -12.30 10.87
C ASP A 368 -38.40 -11.11 10.05
N ALA A 369 -38.04 -10.02 10.71
CA ALA A 369 -37.50 -8.81 10.09
C ALA A 369 -36.20 -9.05 9.29
N PHE A 370 -35.44 -10.10 9.60
CA PHE A 370 -34.14 -10.38 8.98
C PHE A 370 -34.15 -11.62 8.08
N VAL A 371 -35.17 -12.48 8.15
CA VAL A 371 -35.26 -13.74 7.37
C VAL A 371 -35.09 -13.45 5.87
N GLY A 372 -35.84 -12.47 5.35
CA GLY A 372 -35.80 -12.12 3.93
C GLY A 372 -34.40 -11.69 3.46
N ALA A 373 -33.76 -10.80 4.20
CA ALA A 373 -32.43 -10.31 3.86
C ALA A 373 -31.35 -11.41 3.99
N LEU A 374 -31.45 -12.27 5.00
CA LEU A 374 -30.54 -13.41 5.17
C LEU A 374 -30.63 -14.38 3.98
N LEU A 375 -31.85 -14.82 3.64
CA LEU A 375 -32.09 -15.79 2.57
C LEU A 375 -31.76 -15.19 1.19
N ASN A 376 -32.13 -13.93 0.92
CA ASN A 376 -31.76 -13.27 -0.32
C ASN A 376 -30.23 -13.21 -0.51
N GLY A 377 -29.48 -12.89 0.55
CA GLY A 377 -28.03 -12.88 0.49
C GLY A 377 -27.39 -14.27 0.33
N VAL A 378 -28.05 -15.34 0.82
CA VAL A 378 -27.66 -16.73 0.54
C VAL A 378 -27.88 -17.04 -0.94
N THR A 379 -29.07 -16.76 -1.48
CA THR A 379 -29.42 -17.02 -2.89
C THR A 379 -28.48 -16.30 -3.85
N ILE A 380 -28.24 -15.00 -3.66
CA ILE A 380 -27.34 -14.21 -4.53
C ILE A 380 -25.92 -14.79 -4.57
N ARG A 381 -25.44 -15.37 -3.46
CA ARG A 381 -24.10 -15.98 -3.36
C ARG A 381 -24.05 -17.39 -3.91
N LEU A 382 -25.10 -18.20 -3.75
CA LEU A 382 -25.25 -19.50 -4.40
C LEU A 382 -25.27 -19.35 -5.93
N ASP A 383 -25.98 -18.35 -6.43
CA ASP A 383 -26.09 -18.04 -7.86
C ASP A 383 -24.86 -17.30 -8.42
N SER A 384 -23.88 -16.96 -7.56
CA SER A 384 -22.72 -16.17 -7.98
C SER A 384 -21.73 -16.98 -8.81
N THR A 385 -21.35 -16.42 -9.95
CA THR A 385 -20.28 -16.97 -10.82
C THR A 385 -18.88 -16.52 -10.41
N ARG A 386 -18.74 -15.65 -9.40
CA ARG A 386 -17.46 -15.00 -9.05
C ARG A 386 -16.47 -15.89 -8.29
N GLY A 387 -16.89 -17.06 -7.82
CA GLY A 387 -16.01 -18.05 -7.17
C GLY A 387 -16.79 -19.08 -6.35
N PRO A 388 -16.29 -20.33 -6.21
CA PRO A 388 -16.91 -21.34 -5.36
C PRO A 388 -16.93 -20.95 -3.86
N GLU A 389 -16.05 -20.06 -3.44
CA GLU A 389 -15.94 -19.60 -2.04
C GLU A 389 -17.18 -18.85 -1.58
N LEU A 390 -17.82 -18.08 -2.47
CA LEU A 390 -19.08 -17.41 -2.17
C LEU A 390 -20.21 -18.41 -2.00
N ARG A 391 -20.21 -19.49 -2.79
CA ARG A 391 -21.16 -20.60 -2.62
C ARG A 391 -20.91 -21.30 -1.29
N ASN A 392 -19.65 -21.55 -0.90
CA ASN A 392 -19.31 -22.11 0.41
C ASN A 392 -19.76 -21.19 1.57
N CYS A 393 -19.62 -19.87 1.43
CA CYS A 393 -20.14 -18.91 2.42
C CYS A 393 -21.66 -19.03 2.56
N ALA A 394 -22.38 -19.12 1.43
CA ALA A 394 -23.82 -19.28 1.41
C ALA A 394 -24.27 -20.62 1.99
N MET A 395 -23.58 -21.71 1.66
CA MET A 395 -23.80 -23.05 2.20
C MET A 395 -23.59 -23.08 3.72
N THR A 396 -22.52 -22.45 4.21
CA THR A 396 -22.24 -22.33 5.65
C THR A 396 -23.38 -21.61 6.39
N VAL A 397 -23.81 -20.45 5.87
CA VAL A 397 -24.90 -19.67 6.48
C VAL A 397 -26.24 -20.41 6.41
N ALA A 398 -26.54 -21.05 5.28
CA ALA A 398 -27.77 -21.82 5.10
C ALA A 398 -27.83 -23.04 6.03
N ALA A 399 -26.73 -23.79 6.13
CA ALA A 399 -26.61 -24.93 7.04
C ALA A 399 -26.72 -24.48 8.51
N ALA A 400 -26.07 -23.38 8.88
CA ALA A 400 -26.17 -22.81 10.23
C ALA A 400 -27.60 -22.36 10.56
N TYR A 401 -28.26 -21.65 9.65
CA TYR A 401 -29.64 -21.22 9.82
C TYR A 401 -30.60 -22.41 9.97
N ALA A 402 -30.46 -23.43 9.11
CA ALA A 402 -31.25 -24.65 9.18
C ALA A 402 -31.04 -25.39 10.51
N THR A 403 -29.79 -25.49 10.97
CA THR A 403 -29.44 -26.19 12.21
C THR A 403 -29.95 -25.46 13.46
N LEU A 404 -29.89 -24.12 13.48
CA LEU A 404 -30.14 -23.32 14.68
C LEU A 404 -31.59 -22.85 14.84
N PHE A 405 -32.36 -22.74 13.74
CA PHE A 405 -33.66 -22.07 13.74
C PHE A 405 -34.78 -22.79 12.97
N VAL A 406 -34.50 -23.94 12.35
CA VAL A 406 -35.55 -24.73 11.67
C VAL A 406 -35.89 -25.95 12.53
N THR A 407 -37.14 -26.03 12.99
CA THR A 407 -37.61 -27.10 13.88
C THR A 407 -38.27 -28.26 13.15
N SER A 408 -38.55 -28.14 11.84
CA SER A 408 -39.16 -29.21 11.05
C SER A 408 -38.11 -30.21 10.56
N ALA A 409 -38.30 -31.50 10.89
CA ALA A 409 -37.41 -32.57 10.45
C ALA A 409 -37.28 -32.63 8.92
N ASP A 410 -38.36 -32.31 8.19
CA ASP A 410 -38.40 -32.29 6.72
C ASP A 410 -37.61 -31.12 6.10
N GLY A 411 -37.42 -30.01 6.82
CA GLY A 411 -36.64 -28.86 6.34
C GLY A 411 -35.15 -28.97 6.65
N VAL A 412 -34.81 -29.63 7.76
CA VAL A 412 -33.43 -29.79 8.24
C VAL A 412 -32.72 -30.96 7.55
N ALA A 413 -33.41 -32.08 7.38
CA ALA A 413 -32.81 -33.31 6.87
C ALA A 413 -32.21 -33.20 5.45
N PRO A 414 -32.85 -32.57 4.45
CA PRO A 414 -32.31 -32.52 3.09
C PRO A 414 -31.04 -31.68 2.97
N LEU A 415 -30.98 -30.55 3.69
CA LEU A 415 -29.83 -29.63 3.68
C LEU A 415 -28.63 -30.18 4.47
N LEU A 416 -28.87 -30.88 5.58
CA LEU A 416 -27.80 -31.50 6.37
C LEU A 416 -27.36 -32.87 5.83
N GLN A 417 -28.19 -33.55 5.04
CA GLN A 417 -27.80 -34.76 4.29
C GLN A 417 -26.91 -34.44 3.09
N ASP A 418 -26.93 -33.20 2.58
CA ASP A 418 -25.97 -32.76 1.58
C ASP A 418 -24.57 -32.65 2.20
N ALA A 419 -23.64 -33.45 1.68
CA ALA A 419 -22.26 -33.51 2.16
C ALA A 419 -21.55 -32.16 2.04
N ASN A 420 -21.91 -31.31 1.08
CA ASN A 420 -21.25 -30.03 0.85
C ASN A 420 -21.65 -28.98 1.89
N PHE A 421 -22.95 -28.92 2.24
CA PHE A 421 -23.46 -27.98 3.24
C PHE A 421 -22.99 -28.34 4.65
N SER A 422 -23.02 -29.62 4.99
CA SER A 422 -22.51 -30.12 6.26
C SER A 422 -20.99 -29.96 6.38
N ALA A 423 -20.23 -30.25 5.31
CA ALA A 423 -18.78 -30.02 5.29
C ALA A 423 -18.41 -28.55 5.45
N ALA A 424 -19.08 -27.63 4.75
CA ALA A 424 -18.81 -26.19 4.84
C ALA A 424 -19.07 -25.64 6.26
N LEU A 425 -20.17 -26.05 6.90
CA LEU A 425 -20.45 -25.67 8.29
C LEU A 425 -19.41 -26.24 9.26
N ASN A 426 -19.07 -27.52 9.11
CA ASN A 426 -18.07 -28.17 9.96
C ASN A 426 -16.69 -27.52 9.80
N GLU A 427 -16.28 -27.21 8.57
CA GLU A 427 -15.03 -26.51 8.28
C GLU A 427 -14.96 -25.15 8.98
N TRP A 428 -16.03 -24.36 8.92
CA TRP A 428 -16.09 -23.11 9.66
C TRP A 428 -16.03 -23.35 11.18
N MET A 429 -16.72 -24.35 11.72
CA MET A 429 -16.77 -24.63 13.15
C MET A 429 -15.46 -25.18 13.74
N LYS A 430 -14.55 -25.74 12.94
CA LYS A 430 -13.25 -26.28 13.40
C LYS A 430 -12.38 -25.26 14.14
N GLU A 431 -12.45 -23.99 13.76
CA GLU A 431 -11.60 -22.95 14.35
C GLU A 431 -12.26 -22.26 15.58
N GLU A 432 -13.45 -22.69 16.02
CA GLU A 432 -14.03 -22.19 17.28
C GLU A 432 -13.39 -22.90 18.49
N PRO A 433 -13.03 -22.17 19.56
CA PRO A 433 -12.58 -22.80 20.80
C PRO A 433 -13.73 -23.59 21.46
N GLY A 434 -13.51 -24.89 21.70
CA GLY A 434 -14.44 -25.76 22.43
C GLY A 434 -15.40 -26.60 21.57
N THR A 435 -15.19 -26.73 20.25
CA THR A 435 -16.12 -27.42 19.32
C THR A 435 -15.88 -28.91 19.12
N SER A 436 -15.31 -29.63 20.08
CA SER A 436 -15.18 -31.09 19.97
C SER A 436 -16.52 -31.86 19.97
N GLN A 437 -17.69 -31.21 20.11
CA GLN A 437 -18.96 -31.90 20.35
C GLN A 437 -20.20 -31.41 19.56
N TYR A 438 -20.13 -30.36 18.73
CA TYR A 438 -21.34 -29.88 18.04
C TYR A 438 -21.76 -30.76 16.85
N ALA A 439 -20.81 -31.39 16.16
CA ALA A 439 -21.10 -32.30 15.05
C ALA A 439 -21.60 -33.69 15.51
N GLU A 440 -21.17 -34.14 16.69
CA GLU A 440 -21.62 -35.42 17.27
C GLU A 440 -23.03 -35.35 17.87
N ALA A 441 -23.46 -34.19 18.36
CA ALA A 441 -24.81 -34.00 18.90
C ALA A 441 -25.92 -34.16 17.84
N VAL A 442 -25.64 -33.84 16.57
CA VAL A 442 -26.61 -33.98 15.47
C VAL A 442 -26.69 -35.44 14.98
N SER A 443 -25.60 -36.21 15.08
CA SER A 443 -25.61 -37.65 14.77
C SER A 443 -26.33 -38.47 15.84
N ALA A 444 -26.24 -38.06 17.12
CA ALA A 444 -26.93 -38.71 18.23
C ALA A 444 -28.46 -38.50 18.20
N ALA A 445 -28.94 -37.35 17.70
CA ALA A 445 -30.36 -37.04 17.64
C ALA A 445 -31.12 -37.87 16.59
N THR A 446 -30.46 -38.33 15.52
CA THR A 446 -31.06 -39.19 14.48
C THR A 446 -30.98 -40.68 14.77
N GLN A 447 -30.23 -41.13 15.79
CA GLN A 447 -30.12 -42.57 16.14
C GLN A 447 -30.80 -43.00 17.44
N MET A 448 -31.35 -42.10 18.27
CA MET A 448 -32.07 -42.48 19.49
C MET A 448 -33.57 -42.74 19.27
N LYS A 449 -33.89 -43.73 18.46
CA LYS A 449 -35.14 -44.51 18.57
C LYS A 449 -34.85 -45.97 18.22
N ASN A 450 -34.12 -46.67 19.08
CA ASN A 450 -34.37 -48.09 19.39
C ASN A 450 -33.42 -48.61 20.49
N LYS A 451 -34.05 -49.00 21.60
CA LYS A 451 -33.60 -49.94 22.66
C LYS A 451 -32.64 -49.45 23.77
N PRO A 452 -32.73 -50.09 24.95
CA PRO A 452 -32.78 -49.40 26.23
C PRO A 452 -31.45 -49.33 26.96
N VAL A 453 -31.45 -48.42 27.92
CA VAL A 453 -30.52 -48.20 29.03
C VAL A 453 -29.89 -49.49 29.55
N VAL A 454 -28.56 -49.59 29.43
CA VAL A 454 -27.68 -50.19 30.43
C VAL A 454 -26.47 -49.28 30.57
N ALA A 455 -26.47 -48.51 31.66
CA ALA A 455 -25.27 -47.85 32.16
C ALA A 455 -24.37 -48.93 32.76
N VAL A 456 -23.20 -49.13 32.17
CA VAL A 456 -22.03 -49.69 32.86
C VAL A 456 -20.83 -48.89 32.41
N GLY A 457 -20.23 -48.17 33.36
CA GLY A 457 -18.95 -47.54 33.18
C GLY A 457 -17.89 -48.58 32.86
N LEU A 458 -17.13 -48.32 31.81
CA LEU A 458 -15.81 -48.91 31.62
C LEU A 458 -14.89 -47.79 31.16
N GLU A 459 -14.09 -47.31 32.12
CA GLU A 459 -12.83 -46.66 31.85
C GLU A 459 -11.98 -47.62 31.00
N MET A 460 -11.92 -47.37 29.69
CA MET A 460 -10.90 -47.97 28.83
C MET A 460 -9.86 -46.91 28.49
N ARG A 461 -8.71 -47.00 29.17
CA ARG A 461 -7.44 -46.53 28.61
C ARG A 461 -7.14 -47.35 27.35
N VAL A 462 -7.16 -46.71 26.19
CA VAL A 462 -6.55 -47.22 24.95
C VAL A 462 -5.86 -46.02 24.30
N SER A 463 -4.56 -45.88 24.57
CA SER A 463 -3.48 -46.15 23.61
C SER A 463 -3.51 -45.22 22.40
N SER A 464 -2.78 -44.12 22.54
CA SER A 464 -2.17 -43.37 21.44
C SER A 464 -1.39 -44.32 20.52
N LEU A 465 -1.86 -44.55 19.30
CA LEU A 465 -1.06 -44.92 18.12
C LEU A 465 -1.99 -45.26 16.94
N VAL A 466 -2.26 -44.26 16.09
CA VAL A 466 -2.32 -44.46 14.64
C VAL A 466 -1.42 -43.39 14.04
N GLU A 467 -0.22 -43.82 13.72
CA GLU A 467 0.77 -43.12 12.90
C GLU A 467 0.13 -42.73 11.56
N VAL A 468 -0.08 -41.44 11.36
CA VAL A 468 -0.11 -40.86 10.02
C VAL A 468 1.33 -40.46 9.74
N PHE A 469 1.95 -41.11 8.77
CA PHE A 469 3.28 -40.73 8.28
C PHE A 469 3.27 -39.26 7.84
N PRO A 470 4.20 -38.42 8.33
CA PRO A 470 4.39 -37.09 7.78
C PRO A 470 5.01 -37.22 6.39
N LEU A 471 4.39 -36.56 5.42
CA LEU A 471 4.86 -36.42 4.03
C LEU A 471 5.89 -35.28 3.89
N ASP A 472 6.66 -34.99 4.94
CA ASP A 472 7.76 -34.01 4.88
C ASP A 472 8.94 -34.42 5.79
N PRO A 473 10.16 -34.63 5.26
CA PRO A 473 11.33 -35.10 6.03
C PRO A 473 11.94 -34.08 7.00
N ASP A 474 11.46 -32.83 7.03
CA ASP A 474 12.01 -31.76 7.88
C ASP A 474 11.30 -31.60 9.24
N GLU A 475 10.23 -32.36 9.51
CA GLU A 475 9.57 -32.34 10.83
C GLU A 475 10.37 -33.08 11.93
N GLU A 476 11.38 -33.89 11.58
CA GLU A 476 12.10 -34.74 12.55
C GLU A 476 13.17 -34.00 13.39
N TYR A 477 13.50 -32.74 13.11
CA TYR A 477 14.51 -31.99 13.90
C TYR A 477 13.97 -31.21 15.11
N HIS A 478 12.68 -31.37 15.44
CA HIS A 478 12.11 -30.82 16.68
C HIS A 478 11.88 -31.86 17.78
N PHE A 479 12.21 -33.14 17.54
CA PHE A 479 11.96 -34.24 18.50
C PHE A 479 13.04 -34.39 19.58
N PHE A 480 14.28 -33.92 19.35
CA PHE A 480 15.37 -34.00 20.35
C PHE A 480 15.63 -32.70 21.12
N ALA A 481 14.98 -31.59 20.77
CA ALA A 481 14.95 -30.41 21.62
C ALA A 481 13.85 -30.60 22.66
N ARG A 482 14.20 -31.20 23.82
CA ARG A 482 13.34 -31.12 25.01
C ARG A 482 12.89 -29.66 25.16
N PRO A 483 11.57 -29.37 25.28
CA PRO A 483 11.16 -28.09 25.80
C PRO A 483 11.70 -28.05 27.22
N SER A 484 12.71 -27.23 27.46
CA SER A 484 13.09 -26.85 28.80
C SER A 484 11.89 -26.13 29.41
N HIS A 485 11.04 -26.90 30.09
CA HIS A 485 10.21 -26.45 31.18
C HIS A 485 11.13 -25.82 32.24
N SER A 486 11.54 -24.58 32.00
CA SER A 486 11.72 -23.58 33.04
C SER A 486 10.54 -22.63 32.83
N LYS A 487 9.40 -22.84 33.47
CA LYS A 487 9.15 -22.30 34.82
C LYS A 487 10.40 -21.71 35.49
N GLU A 488 10.90 -20.62 34.93
CA GLU A 488 11.13 -19.45 35.77
C GLU A 488 9.80 -18.67 35.73
N GLU A 489 8.77 -19.08 36.49
CA GLU A 489 8.55 -18.48 37.80
C GLU A 489 9.79 -17.80 38.39
N LYS A 490 10.26 -16.74 37.73
CA LYS A 490 10.61 -15.55 38.50
C LYS A 490 9.29 -15.11 39.10
N SER A 491 9.04 -15.61 40.31
CA SER A 491 8.49 -14.75 41.33
C SER A 491 9.17 -13.40 41.15
N ILE A 492 8.46 -12.46 40.54
CA ILE A 492 8.65 -11.06 40.88
C ILE A 492 8.17 -11.05 42.32
N ALA A 493 9.08 -11.45 43.22
CA ALA A 493 9.06 -11.09 44.62
C ALA A 493 8.57 -9.66 44.63
N ALA A 494 7.53 -9.40 45.43
CA ALA A 494 6.98 -8.09 45.69
C ALA A 494 8.11 -7.06 45.70
N GLN A 495 8.41 -6.48 44.53
CA GLN A 495 9.36 -5.42 44.39
C GLN A 495 8.55 -4.25 44.88
N THR A 496 8.85 -3.89 46.12
CA THR A 496 8.46 -2.67 46.80
C THR A 496 8.06 -1.59 45.81
N ILE A 497 6.81 -1.18 45.97
CA ILE A 497 6.02 -0.25 45.16
C ILE A 497 6.64 1.16 45.26
N ASP A 498 7.86 1.36 44.75
CA ASP A 498 8.58 2.64 44.87
C ASP A 498 9.49 2.98 43.67
N ALA A 499 9.46 2.19 42.59
CA ALA A 499 10.26 2.47 41.39
C ALA A 499 9.44 3.23 40.30
N PRO A 500 10.06 4.16 39.55
CA PRO A 500 9.40 4.88 38.46
C PRO A 500 9.06 3.94 37.28
N VAL A 501 7.90 4.14 36.66
CA VAL A 501 7.38 3.24 35.61
C VAL A 501 8.02 3.55 34.26
N ALA A 502 8.70 2.56 33.67
CA ALA A 502 9.29 2.61 32.33
C ALA A 502 8.59 1.64 31.37
N ILE A 503 8.44 2.03 30.10
CA ILE A 503 8.08 1.09 29.02
C ILE A 503 9.36 0.36 28.60
N VAL A 504 9.45 -0.94 28.92
CA VAL A 504 10.55 -1.79 28.47
C VAL A 504 10.44 -1.97 26.96
N GLN A 505 11.49 -1.60 26.21
CA GLN A 505 11.60 -1.93 24.79
C GLN A 505 11.67 -3.46 24.69
N LEU A 506 10.58 -4.10 24.23
CA LEU A 506 10.75 -5.37 23.54
C LEU A 506 11.35 -5.03 22.18
N ASP A 507 12.40 -5.77 21.82
CA ASP A 507 13.05 -5.73 20.53
C ASP A 507 12.02 -5.62 19.40
N SER A 508 12.35 -4.79 18.42
CA SER A 508 11.58 -4.61 17.20
C SER A 508 11.26 -5.98 16.60
N THR A 509 10.04 -6.47 16.83
CA THR A 509 9.49 -7.57 16.04
C THR A 509 9.34 -7.03 14.63
N GLU A 510 10.35 -7.30 13.79
CA GLU A 510 10.22 -7.24 12.35
C GLU A 510 8.90 -7.93 11.99
N ALA A 511 8.07 -7.24 11.22
CA ALA A 511 6.83 -7.82 10.74
C ALA A 511 7.16 -9.16 10.07
N PRO A 512 6.43 -10.26 10.36
CA PRO A 512 6.63 -11.49 9.62
C PRO A 512 6.49 -11.17 8.13
N LEU A 513 7.49 -11.57 7.35
CA LEU A 513 7.46 -11.46 5.90
C LEU A 513 6.11 -12.03 5.40
N PRO A 514 5.40 -11.35 4.49
CA PRO A 514 4.09 -11.81 4.05
C PRO A 514 4.23 -13.21 3.43
N SER A 515 3.51 -14.18 3.98
CA SER A 515 3.34 -15.49 3.36
C SER A 515 2.55 -15.35 2.07
N PHE A 516 2.98 -16.03 1.01
CA PHE A 516 2.29 -16.14 -0.27
C PHE A 516 0.80 -16.46 -0.07
N GLY A 517 -0.10 -15.78 -0.79
CA GLY A 517 -1.54 -16.01 -0.73
C GLY A 517 -1.91 -17.46 -1.06
N GLN A 518 -2.91 -18.01 -0.35
CA GLN A 518 -3.56 -19.32 -0.52
C GLN A 518 -2.68 -20.49 -1.02
N GLN A 519 -2.39 -21.45 -0.13
CA GLN A 519 -1.57 -22.63 -0.41
C GLN A 519 -2.11 -23.54 -1.54
N LYS A 520 -3.36 -23.39 -2.01
CA LYS A 520 -3.92 -24.11 -3.16
C LYS A 520 -4.90 -23.23 -3.92
N TYR A 521 -4.72 -23.12 -5.24
CA TYR A 521 -5.69 -22.50 -6.15
C TYR A 521 -6.54 -23.60 -6.80
N ALA A 522 -7.87 -23.47 -6.80
CA ALA A 522 -8.75 -24.46 -7.44
C ALA A 522 -8.61 -24.54 -8.98
N LYS A 523 -7.89 -23.59 -9.60
CA LYS A 523 -7.52 -23.64 -11.02
C LYS A 523 -6.18 -24.33 -11.29
N ASP A 524 -5.45 -24.72 -10.24
CA ASP A 524 -4.25 -25.53 -10.39
C ASP A 524 -4.56 -26.99 -10.75
N GLU A 525 -5.83 -27.39 -10.77
CA GLU A 525 -6.22 -28.76 -11.13
C GLU A 525 -6.53 -28.93 -12.64
N LEU A 526 -6.41 -27.86 -13.45
CA LEU A 526 -6.79 -27.90 -14.87
C LEU A 526 -5.84 -27.08 -15.77
N GLY A 527 -4.61 -27.56 -16.02
CA GLY A 527 -3.85 -27.21 -17.24
C GLY A 527 -2.35 -26.86 -17.09
N GLU A 528 -1.72 -26.45 -18.21
CA GLU A 528 -0.27 -26.10 -18.34
C GLU A 528 0.20 -24.96 -17.41
N HIS A 529 -0.72 -24.22 -16.79
CA HIS A 529 -0.49 -22.98 -16.05
C HIS A 529 0.09 -23.17 -14.63
N VAL A 530 -0.13 -24.34 -14.03
CA VAL A 530 0.38 -24.73 -12.69
C VAL A 530 1.89 -24.63 -12.65
N SER A 531 2.55 -25.12 -13.71
CA SER A 531 4.01 -25.24 -13.80
C SER A 531 4.73 -23.89 -13.73
N ILE A 532 4.15 -22.83 -14.31
CA ILE A 532 4.77 -21.50 -14.33
C ILE A 532 4.63 -20.83 -12.96
N LEU A 533 3.46 -20.91 -12.34
CA LEU A 533 3.22 -20.33 -11.02
C LEU A 533 3.97 -21.09 -9.91
N SER A 534 4.04 -22.42 -9.98
CA SER A 534 4.85 -23.24 -9.06
C SER A 534 6.33 -22.90 -9.21
N SER A 535 6.83 -22.78 -10.44
CA SER A 535 8.22 -22.38 -10.70
C SER A 535 8.53 -20.98 -10.15
N ILE A 536 7.63 -20.00 -10.35
CA ILE A 536 7.79 -18.65 -9.79
C ILE A 536 7.85 -18.71 -8.25
N ARG A 537 7.03 -19.53 -7.62
CA ARG A 537 6.97 -19.69 -6.16
C ARG A 537 8.23 -20.34 -5.60
N GLU A 538 8.68 -21.43 -6.19
CA GLU A 538 9.91 -22.13 -5.80
C GLU A 538 11.13 -21.22 -5.94
N CYS A 539 11.20 -20.48 -7.05
CA CYS A 539 12.29 -19.54 -7.28
C CYS A 539 12.22 -18.32 -6.34
N TYR A 540 11.03 -17.84 -5.98
CA TYR A 540 10.85 -16.81 -4.96
C TYR A 540 11.33 -17.28 -3.59
N ASN A 541 10.92 -18.47 -3.15
CA ASN A 541 11.35 -19.05 -1.88
C ASN A 541 12.88 -19.23 -1.85
N ALA A 542 13.45 -19.69 -2.96
CA ALA A 542 14.88 -19.81 -3.13
C ALA A 542 15.58 -18.45 -3.00
N LEU A 543 15.06 -17.37 -3.58
CA LEU A 543 15.71 -16.04 -3.53
C LEU A 543 15.55 -15.32 -2.19
N VAL A 544 14.40 -15.46 -1.54
CA VAL A 544 14.12 -14.85 -0.22
C VAL A 544 14.76 -15.65 0.92
N GLY A 545 15.13 -16.90 0.68
CA GLY A 545 15.74 -17.79 1.66
C GLY A 545 14.72 -18.44 2.61
N VAL A 546 13.47 -18.58 2.16
CA VAL A 546 12.43 -19.28 2.90
C VAL A 546 12.80 -20.77 2.97
N GLY A 547 12.97 -21.31 4.17
CA GLY A 547 13.40 -22.69 4.41
C GLY A 547 14.91 -22.89 4.53
N ARG A 548 15.73 -21.83 4.46
CA ARG A 548 17.19 -21.94 4.66
C ARG A 548 17.52 -21.97 6.16
N SER A 549 18.48 -22.82 6.55
CA SER A 549 18.98 -22.83 7.92
C SER A 549 19.76 -21.54 8.22
N PRO A 550 19.75 -21.03 9.47
CA PRO A 550 20.56 -19.87 9.86
C PRO A 550 22.08 -20.13 9.75
N ASN A 551 22.50 -21.38 9.55
CA ASN A 551 23.89 -21.79 9.35
C ASN A 551 24.20 -22.15 7.88
N ALA A 552 23.31 -21.82 6.93
CA ALA A 552 23.49 -22.13 5.52
C ALA A 552 24.82 -21.56 5.01
N GLN A 553 25.61 -22.41 4.35
CA GLN A 553 26.92 -22.00 3.87
C GLN A 553 26.79 -21.08 2.66
N LEU A 554 27.79 -20.22 2.43
CA LEU A 554 27.79 -19.27 1.31
C LEU A 554 27.52 -19.95 -0.05
N HIS A 555 28.02 -21.17 -0.23
CA HIS A 555 27.82 -21.92 -1.47
C HIS A 555 26.37 -22.38 -1.67
N GLU A 556 25.66 -22.78 -0.62
CA GLU A 556 24.23 -23.15 -0.66
C GLU A 556 23.36 -21.92 -0.95
N VAL A 557 23.70 -20.79 -0.34
CA VAL A 557 23.08 -19.49 -0.60
C VAL A 557 23.24 -19.11 -2.06
N GLN A 558 24.46 -19.27 -2.61
CA GLN A 558 24.79 -18.95 -3.99
C GLN A 558 24.10 -19.88 -5.01
N GLU A 559 24.06 -21.18 -4.73
CA GLU A 559 23.39 -22.17 -5.60
C GLU A 559 21.87 -21.91 -5.67
N ALA A 560 21.24 -21.66 -4.54
CA ALA A 560 19.81 -21.34 -4.49
C ALA A 560 19.52 -19.96 -5.11
N THR A 561 20.42 -18.99 -4.99
CA THR A 561 20.33 -17.71 -5.71
C THR A 561 20.43 -17.91 -7.23
N GLU A 562 21.38 -18.71 -7.71
CA GLU A 562 21.56 -18.99 -9.13
C GLU A 562 20.35 -19.74 -9.71
N SER A 563 19.89 -20.78 -9.01
CA SER A 563 18.70 -21.54 -9.39
C SER A 563 17.46 -20.65 -9.44
N GLY A 564 17.26 -19.81 -8.40
CA GLY A 564 16.13 -18.88 -8.34
C GLY A 564 16.13 -17.83 -9.44
N LEU A 565 17.28 -17.24 -9.77
CA LEU A 565 17.39 -16.27 -10.87
C LEU A 565 17.15 -16.93 -12.24
N ARG A 566 17.73 -18.10 -12.49
CA ARG A 566 17.53 -18.82 -13.75
C ARG A 566 16.08 -19.25 -13.93
N GLY A 567 15.46 -19.81 -12.90
CA GLY A 567 14.08 -20.28 -12.96
C GLY A 567 13.05 -19.13 -13.09
N LEU A 568 13.24 -18.00 -12.38
CA LEU A 568 12.38 -16.83 -12.58
C LEU A 568 12.51 -16.25 -13.99
N SER A 569 13.74 -16.14 -14.51
CA SER A 569 13.94 -15.60 -15.86
C SER A 569 13.33 -16.49 -16.93
N ASP A 570 13.37 -17.82 -16.78
CA ASP A 570 12.73 -18.75 -17.72
C ASP A 570 11.19 -18.66 -17.63
N ALA A 571 10.65 -18.63 -16.41
CA ALA A 571 9.21 -18.50 -16.18
C ALA A 571 8.65 -17.19 -16.75
N PHE A 572 9.33 -16.07 -16.49
CA PHE A 572 8.95 -14.76 -17.02
C PHE A 572 9.18 -14.65 -18.53
N GLY A 573 10.25 -15.26 -19.07
CA GLY A 573 10.49 -15.35 -20.51
C GLY A 573 9.35 -16.03 -21.26
N LYS A 574 8.79 -17.12 -20.71
CA LYS A 574 7.60 -17.81 -21.28
C LYS A 574 6.34 -16.93 -21.23
N LEU A 575 6.15 -16.17 -20.15
CA LEU A 575 5.02 -15.24 -20.02
C LEU A 575 5.12 -14.03 -20.94
N ARG A 576 6.33 -13.53 -21.15
CA ARG A 576 6.61 -12.39 -22.04
C ARG A 576 6.22 -12.67 -23.50
N GLN A 577 6.29 -13.93 -23.93
CA GLN A 577 5.81 -14.35 -25.26
C GLN A 577 4.28 -14.38 -25.38
N ARG A 578 3.57 -14.29 -24.24
CA ARG A 578 2.10 -14.38 -24.13
C ARG A 578 1.49 -13.10 -23.53
N ILE A 579 2.17 -11.96 -23.64
CA ILE A 579 1.67 -10.66 -23.13
C ILE A 579 0.28 -10.37 -23.70
N GLY A 580 -0.66 -10.01 -22.83
CA GLY A 580 -2.05 -9.72 -23.19
C GLY A 580 -2.98 -10.94 -23.24
N SER A 581 -2.48 -12.16 -22.99
CA SER A 581 -3.31 -13.36 -22.82
C SER A 581 -3.98 -13.43 -21.45
N ASP A 582 -5.04 -14.22 -21.32
CA ASP A 582 -5.68 -14.51 -20.03
C ASP A 582 -4.70 -15.12 -19.01
N LEU A 583 -3.74 -15.91 -19.49
CA LEU A 583 -2.67 -16.47 -18.67
C LEU A 583 -1.78 -15.36 -18.09
N PHE A 584 -1.37 -14.41 -18.92
CA PHE A 584 -0.57 -13.27 -18.49
C PHE A 584 -1.32 -12.44 -17.43
N ASN A 585 -2.60 -12.19 -17.64
CA ASN A 585 -3.44 -11.45 -16.70
C ASN A 585 -3.65 -12.19 -15.38
N ALA A 586 -3.83 -13.52 -15.42
CA ALA A 586 -3.96 -14.36 -14.23
C ALA A 586 -2.66 -14.36 -13.40
N VAL A 587 -1.51 -14.57 -14.04
CA VAL A 587 -0.21 -14.59 -13.36
C VAL A 587 0.17 -13.20 -12.84
N SER A 588 -0.13 -12.13 -13.59
CA SER A 588 0.06 -10.74 -13.15
C SER A 588 -0.67 -10.45 -11.83
N ARG A 589 -1.89 -10.96 -11.68
CA ARG A 589 -2.70 -10.79 -10.47
C ARG A 589 -2.10 -11.50 -9.25
N GLU A 590 -1.58 -12.72 -9.44
CA GLU A 590 -0.98 -13.53 -8.38
C GLU A 590 0.43 -13.04 -7.98
N THR A 591 1.19 -12.51 -8.94
CA THR A 591 2.54 -11.98 -8.70
C THR A 591 2.54 -10.56 -8.14
N GLY A 592 1.44 -9.81 -8.27
CA GLY A 592 1.30 -8.43 -7.80
C GLY A 592 1.67 -8.21 -6.32
N PRO A 593 1.17 -9.01 -5.37
CA PRO A 593 1.54 -8.89 -3.95
C PRO A 593 3.02 -9.11 -3.66
N LEU A 594 3.73 -9.88 -4.50
CA LEU A 594 5.16 -10.19 -4.33
C LEU A 594 6.06 -9.02 -4.68
N VAL A 595 5.60 -8.10 -5.54
CA VAL A 595 6.41 -7.01 -6.09
C VAL A 595 7.05 -6.16 -4.99
N ALA A 596 6.33 -5.91 -3.88
CA ALA A 596 6.82 -5.09 -2.78
C ALA A 596 8.00 -5.71 -2.01
N VAL A 597 8.14 -7.04 -2.05
CA VAL A 597 9.23 -7.79 -1.39
C VAL A 597 10.32 -8.16 -2.39
N LEU A 598 9.94 -8.67 -3.56
CA LEU A 598 10.87 -9.20 -4.55
C LEU A 598 11.74 -8.12 -5.18
N LEU A 599 11.21 -6.92 -5.47
CA LEU A 599 12.00 -5.82 -6.05
C LEU A 599 13.14 -5.35 -5.12
N PRO A 600 12.88 -5.04 -3.83
CA PRO A 600 13.96 -4.75 -2.88
C PRO A 600 14.96 -5.88 -2.72
N THR A 601 14.50 -7.14 -2.66
CA THR A 601 15.35 -8.32 -2.50
C THR A 601 16.27 -8.51 -3.69
N LEU A 602 15.75 -8.42 -4.92
CA LEU A 602 16.56 -8.55 -6.14
C LEU A 602 17.66 -7.49 -6.19
N ILE A 603 17.34 -6.21 -5.94
CA ILE A 603 18.32 -5.11 -5.97
C ILE A 603 19.39 -5.22 -4.89
N SER A 604 19.03 -5.80 -3.73
CA SER A 604 19.94 -5.97 -2.60
C SER A 604 20.73 -7.29 -2.66
N LEU A 605 20.49 -8.11 -3.70
CA LEU A 605 21.04 -9.45 -3.80
C LEU A 605 22.55 -9.41 -4.09
N SER A 606 23.33 -10.02 -3.20
CA SER A 606 24.79 -10.18 -3.34
C SER A 606 25.12 -11.47 -4.09
N ILE A 607 25.65 -11.34 -5.31
CA ILE A 607 26.02 -12.48 -6.17
C ILE A 607 27.51 -12.78 -6.00
N HIS A 608 27.82 -13.94 -5.44
CA HIS A 608 29.17 -14.44 -5.18
C HIS A 608 29.54 -15.54 -6.18
N ALA A 609 29.82 -15.16 -7.43
CA ALA A 609 30.18 -16.08 -8.51
C ALA A 609 31.48 -15.63 -9.24
N PRO A 610 32.18 -16.54 -9.96
CA PRO A 610 33.27 -16.17 -10.89
C PRO A 610 32.81 -15.11 -11.90
N GLU A 611 33.69 -14.23 -12.36
CA GLU A 611 33.27 -12.99 -13.05
C GLU A 611 32.40 -13.20 -14.30
N ASP A 612 32.69 -14.21 -15.13
CA ASP A 612 31.86 -14.53 -16.31
C ASP A 612 30.43 -14.96 -15.92
N GLN A 613 30.31 -15.77 -14.84
CA GLN A 613 29.03 -16.25 -14.33
C GLN A 613 28.29 -15.17 -13.55
N LYS A 614 29.01 -14.30 -12.85
CA LYS A 614 28.46 -13.15 -12.12
C LYS A 614 27.83 -12.14 -13.07
N GLN A 615 28.48 -11.82 -14.20
CA GLN A 615 27.90 -10.94 -15.22
C GLN A 615 26.59 -11.51 -15.78
N TYR A 616 26.56 -12.80 -16.07
CA TYR A 616 25.35 -13.49 -16.53
C TYR A 616 24.21 -13.45 -15.49
N LEU A 617 24.50 -13.73 -14.22
CA LEU A 617 23.50 -13.67 -13.15
C LEU A 617 22.98 -12.25 -12.87
N VAL A 618 23.85 -11.24 -12.96
CA VAL A 618 23.44 -9.82 -12.89
C VAL A 618 22.53 -9.47 -14.06
N GLN A 619 22.81 -9.97 -15.25
CA GLN A 619 21.94 -9.77 -16.42
C GLN A 619 20.57 -10.43 -16.22
N LEU A 620 20.53 -11.67 -15.71
CA LEU A 620 19.26 -12.35 -15.37
C LEU A 620 18.47 -11.56 -14.34
N ARG A 621 19.12 -11.08 -13.27
CA ARG A 621 18.50 -10.21 -12.27
C ARG A 621 17.85 -8.98 -12.93
N TYR A 622 18.58 -8.29 -13.80
CA TYR A 622 18.07 -7.12 -14.52
C TYR A 622 16.85 -7.47 -15.39
N THR A 623 16.91 -8.58 -16.14
CA THR A 623 15.78 -9.08 -16.95
C THR A 623 14.56 -9.38 -16.11
N ILE A 624 14.71 -10.02 -14.94
CA ILE A 624 13.62 -10.30 -14.01
C ILE A 624 12.97 -9.01 -13.51
N ILE A 625 13.77 -7.99 -13.17
CA ILE A 625 13.25 -6.68 -12.74
C ILE A 625 12.42 -6.05 -13.86
N VAL A 626 12.92 -6.06 -15.10
CA VAL A 626 12.18 -5.55 -16.27
C VAL A 626 10.88 -6.31 -16.45
N ASP A 627 10.92 -7.65 -16.40
CA ASP A 627 9.74 -8.48 -16.63
C ASP A 627 8.70 -8.33 -15.50
N LEU A 628 9.11 -8.08 -14.25
CA LEU A 628 8.19 -7.73 -13.14
C LEU A 628 7.45 -6.41 -13.41
N ILE A 629 8.14 -5.40 -13.95
CA ILE A 629 7.52 -4.12 -14.33
C ILE A 629 6.54 -4.34 -15.49
N VAL A 630 6.90 -5.17 -16.47
CA VAL A 630 6.01 -5.53 -17.59
C VAL A 630 4.77 -6.31 -17.11
N LEU A 631 4.95 -7.25 -16.18
CA LEU A 631 3.88 -8.08 -15.62
C LEU A 631 2.87 -7.27 -14.80
N ASN A 632 3.34 -6.39 -13.90
CA ASN A 632 2.46 -5.60 -13.05
C ASN A 632 2.92 -4.12 -12.95
N PRO A 633 2.72 -3.33 -14.02
CA PRO A 633 3.24 -1.96 -14.08
C PRO A 633 2.79 -1.07 -12.91
N PRO A 634 1.50 -1.01 -12.51
CA PRO A 634 1.05 -0.08 -11.47
C PRO A 634 1.69 -0.33 -10.10
N LEU A 635 1.79 -1.60 -9.68
CA LEU A 635 2.36 -1.97 -8.39
C LEU A 635 3.89 -1.86 -8.39
N ALA A 636 4.54 -2.28 -9.49
CA ALA A 636 5.99 -2.17 -9.63
C ALA A 636 6.44 -0.72 -9.67
N LEU A 637 5.79 0.12 -10.46
CA LEU A 637 6.10 1.54 -10.59
C LEU A 637 5.88 2.28 -9.26
N ASN A 638 4.79 2.01 -8.53
CA ASN A 638 4.58 2.61 -7.21
C ASN A 638 5.71 2.26 -6.22
N GLN A 639 6.15 0.99 -6.21
CA GLN A 639 7.26 0.54 -5.37
C GLN A 639 8.60 1.16 -5.80
N LEU A 640 8.88 1.20 -7.11
CA LEU A 640 10.10 1.76 -7.66
C LEU A 640 10.21 3.28 -7.47
N GLY A 641 9.09 4.01 -7.56
CA GLY A 641 9.03 5.43 -7.21
C GLY A 641 9.38 5.68 -5.74
N GLY A 642 9.16 4.69 -4.86
CA GLY A 642 9.67 4.73 -3.48
C GLY A 642 11.16 4.40 -3.37
N MET A 643 11.71 3.55 -4.23
CA MET A 643 13.09 3.06 -4.15
C MET A 643 14.11 3.99 -4.82
N VAL A 644 13.80 4.53 -6.00
CA VAL A 644 14.72 5.39 -6.79
C VAL A 644 15.19 6.61 -6.00
N TYR A 645 14.31 7.18 -5.17
CA TYR A 645 14.59 8.40 -4.40
C TYR A 645 14.96 8.14 -2.93
N ARG A 646 15.11 6.88 -2.50
CA ARG A 646 15.57 6.54 -1.13
C ARG A 646 17.09 6.61 -1.02
N SER A 647 17.59 7.15 0.09
CA SER A 647 19.02 7.23 0.44
C SER A 647 19.70 5.86 0.56
N ASN A 648 18.93 4.79 0.79
CA ASN A 648 19.46 3.44 1.08
C ASN A 648 20.01 2.67 -0.14
N TYR A 649 19.87 3.20 -1.37
CA TYR A 649 20.38 2.57 -2.60
C TYR A 649 21.52 3.38 -3.21
N GLY A 650 22.58 2.71 -3.66
CA GLY A 650 23.71 3.35 -4.32
C GLY A 650 23.37 3.84 -5.74
N ILE A 651 24.20 4.74 -6.29
CA ILE A 651 24.02 5.34 -7.63
C ILE A 651 23.85 4.27 -8.72
N TYR A 652 24.64 3.19 -8.66
CA TYR A 652 24.55 2.09 -9.63
C TYR A 652 23.21 1.34 -9.56
N GLN A 653 22.71 1.05 -8.35
CA GLN A 653 21.42 0.38 -8.15
C GLN A 653 20.25 1.26 -8.58
N ARG A 654 20.30 2.56 -8.25
CA ARG A 654 19.30 3.53 -8.72
C ARG A 654 19.29 3.61 -10.24
N THR A 655 20.47 3.73 -10.84
CA THR A 655 20.62 3.77 -12.31
C THR A 655 20.11 2.50 -12.98
N GLU A 656 20.36 1.32 -12.38
CA GLU A 656 19.85 0.04 -12.86
C GLU A 656 18.31 -0.01 -12.83
N LEU A 657 17.69 0.44 -11.74
CA LEU A 657 16.23 0.53 -11.61
C LEU A 657 15.61 1.50 -12.63
N ILE A 658 16.21 2.68 -12.78
CA ILE A 658 15.77 3.70 -13.73
C ILE A 658 15.81 3.13 -15.16
N LYS A 659 16.92 2.48 -15.54
CA LYS A 659 17.06 1.83 -16.85
C LYS A 659 16.06 0.71 -17.05
N ALA A 660 15.76 -0.08 -16.02
CA ALA A 660 14.78 -1.15 -16.09
C ALA A 660 13.36 -0.62 -16.37
N ILE A 661 12.99 0.53 -15.81
CA ILE A 661 11.71 1.21 -16.10
C ILE A 661 11.66 1.63 -17.58
N GLY A 662 12.72 2.26 -18.10
CA GLY A 662 12.80 2.63 -19.52
C GLY A 662 12.75 1.43 -20.46
N GLU A 663 13.42 0.33 -20.09
CA GLU A 663 13.40 -0.92 -20.85
C GLU A 663 12.01 -1.57 -20.84
N ALA A 664 11.33 -1.63 -19.70
CA ALA A 664 9.97 -2.17 -19.60
C ALA A 664 8.98 -1.37 -20.45
N ALA A 665 9.11 -0.04 -20.49
CA ALA A 665 8.31 0.81 -21.38
C ALA A 665 8.55 0.47 -22.85
N PHE A 666 9.81 0.25 -23.24
CA PHE A 666 10.16 -0.18 -24.59
C PHE A 666 9.51 -1.54 -24.93
N VAL A 667 9.54 -2.52 -24.01
CA VAL A 667 8.88 -3.83 -24.21
C VAL A 667 7.38 -3.68 -24.44
N LEU A 668 6.69 -2.90 -23.62
CA LEU A 668 5.23 -2.68 -23.73
C LEU A 668 4.82 -1.91 -24.99
N SER A 669 5.74 -1.16 -25.61
CA SER A 669 5.49 -0.42 -26.84
C SER A 669 5.52 -1.29 -28.11
N GLN A 670 6.11 -2.49 -28.05
CA GLN A 670 6.34 -3.38 -29.20
C GLN A 670 5.87 -4.81 -28.94
N VAL A 671 4.64 -4.98 -28.43
CA VAL A 671 4.09 -6.31 -28.14
C VAL A 671 3.62 -6.96 -29.45
N GLU A 672 4.25 -8.05 -29.86
CA GLU A 672 3.91 -8.78 -31.08
C GLU A 672 2.59 -9.54 -30.90
N VAL A 673 1.56 -9.18 -31.65
CA VAL A 673 0.28 -9.90 -31.66
C VAL A 673 0.41 -11.08 -32.61
N ALA A 674 0.35 -12.30 -32.06
CA ALA A 674 0.23 -13.49 -32.89
C ALA A 674 -1.07 -13.39 -33.70
N PRO A 675 -1.03 -13.41 -35.04
CA PRO A 675 -2.25 -13.47 -35.83
C PRO A 675 -3.01 -14.73 -35.41
N ALA A 676 -4.28 -14.58 -35.01
CA ALA A 676 -5.12 -15.70 -34.63
C ALA A 676 -4.96 -16.80 -35.69
N SER A 677 -4.45 -17.97 -35.26
CA SER A 677 -4.24 -19.10 -36.13
C SER A 677 -5.57 -19.45 -36.77
N ALA A 678 -5.69 -19.24 -38.08
CA ALA A 678 -6.83 -19.70 -38.86
C ALA A 678 -6.78 -21.23 -38.99
N ALA A 679 -7.09 -21.92 -37.89
CA ALA A 679 -7.43 -23.32 -37.80
C ALA A 679 -8.80 -23.34 -37.12
N SER A 680 -9.89 -23.87 -37.69
CA SER A 680 -10.05 -24.81 -38.78
C SER A 680 -11.53 -24.82 -39.24
N THR A 681 -11.79 -25.57 -40.30
CA THR A 681 -13.06 -26.26 -40.63
C THR A 681 -14.25 -25.40 -41.07
N GLY A 682 -14.58 -25.52 -42.36
CA GLY A 682 -15.77 -24.94 -42.95
C GLY A 682 -17.06 -25.68 -42.59
N THR A 683 -18.16 -24.96 -42.75
CA THR A 683 -19.40 -25.36 -43.45
C THR A 683 -20.33 -24.16 -43.44
N GLY A 684 -20.88 -23.83 -44.62
CA GLY A 684 -22.22 -23.26 -44.80
C GLY A 684 -22.54 -21.86 -44.24
N HIS A 685 -22.92 -20.96 -45.14
CA HIS A 685 -23.78 -19.78 -44.93
C HIS A 685 -24.33 -19.52 -43.53
N GLU A 686 -24.01 -18.36 -42.95
CA GLU A 686 -24.90 -17.18 -43.01
C GLU A 686 -24.13 -15.93 -42.54
N GLN A 687 -24.30 -14.85 -43.31
CA GLN A 687 -23.83 -13.53 -42.95
C GLN A 687 -24.62 -13.03 -41.72
N ALA A 688 -24.04 -13.19 -40.53
CA ALA A 688 -24.45 -12.43 -39.36
C ALA A 688 -23.33 -11.44 -39.02
N MET A 689 -23.50 -10.20 -39.50
CA MET A 689 -22.78 -9.03 -39.02
C MET A 689 -22.91 -8.95 -37.49
N VAL A 690 -21.81 -9.21 -36.78
CA VAL A 690 -21.58 -8.57 -35.48
C VAL A 690 -20.23 -7.87 -35.57
N THR A 691 -20.27 -6.67 -36.15
CA THR A 691 -19.24 -5.67 -35.94
C THR A 691 -19.36 -5.20 -34.49
N GLU A 692 -18.64 -5.85 -33.57
CA GLU A 692 -18.28 -5.18 -32.32
C GLU A 692 -17.33 -4.04 -32.67
N LYS A 693 -17.94 -2.87 -32.84
CA LYS A 693 -17.26 -1.59 -32.91
C LYS A 693 -16.43 -1.42 -31.63
N LEU A 694 -15.12 -1.65 -31.71
CA LEU A 694 -14.16 -0.88 -30.92
C LEU A 694 -14.56 0.59 -31.04
N GLN A 695 -14.83 1.24 -29.89
CA GLN A 695 -15.19 2.65 -29.84
C GLN A 695 -14.08 3.50 -30.49
N ARG A 696 -14.22 3.77 -31.78
CA ARG A 696 -13.47 4.80 -32.51
C ARG A 696 -14.05 6.15 -32.09
N ILE A 697 -13.29 6.90 -31.31
CA ILE A 697 -13.68 8.21 -30.75
C ILE A 697 -13.65 9.34 -31.81
N TYR A 698 -13.22 9.08 -33.05
CA TYR A 698 -13.25 10.08 -34.13
C TYR A 698 -13.94 9.54 -35.39
N PRO A 699 -14.72 10.38 -36.11
CA PRO A 699 -15.17 10.04 -37.45
C PRO A 699 -13.95 9.90 -38.37
N PRO A 700 -13.98 9.02 -39.39
CA PRO A 700 -12.97 9.05 -40.43
C PRO A 700 -13.00 10.45 -41.08
N ILE A 701 -11.87 11.15 -41.02
CA ILE A 701 -11.68 12.35 -41.85
C ILE A 701 -11.83 11.89 -43.30
N PRO A 702 -12.61 12.60 -44.14
CA PRO A 702 -12.72 12.25 -45.55
C PRO A 702 -11.32 12.18 -46.13
N THR A 703 -10.91 10.99 -46.55
CA THR A 703 -9.87 10.87 -47.55
C THR A 703 -10.43 11.59 -48.76
N HIS A 704 -9.81 12.68 -49.20
CA HIS A 704 -9.92 13.03 -50.61
C HIS A 704 -9.44 11.81 -51.37
N GLU A 705 -10.40 11.00 -51.82
CA GLU A 705 -10.16 9.89 -52.72
C GLU A 705 -9.65 10.51 -54.01
N LEU A 706 -8.32 10.61 -54.13
CA LEU A 706 -7.71 10.62 -55.45
C LEU A 706 -8.19 9.32 -56.11
N SER A 707 -8.99 9.51 -57.16
CA SER A 707 -9.71 8.49 -57.90
C SER A 707 -8.86 7.23 -58.07
N SER A 708 -9.41 6.12 -57.56
CA SER A 708 -8.87 4.78 -57.67
C SER A 708 -8.33 4.47 -59.07
N GLY A 709 -7.03 4.17 -59.20
CA GLY A 709 -6.51 3.58 -60.44
C GLY A 709 -5.00 3.58 -60.66
N ARG A 710 -4.22 4.48 -60.06
CA ARG A 710 -2.75 4.49 -60.23
C ARG A 710 -2.03 4.84 -58.94
N LYS A 711 -1.46 3.82 -58.27
CA LYS A 711 -0.32 4.05 -57.38
C LYS A 711 0.88 4.38 -58.27
N PRO A 712 1.57 5.52 -58.10
CA PRO A 712 2.87 5.71 -58.74
C PRO A 712 3.85 4.78 -58.02
N SER A 713 4.08 3.60 -58.61
CA SER A 713 5.27 2.81 -58.30
C SER A 713 6.46 3.54 -58.90
N ILE A 714 7.38 4.04 -58.07
CA ILE A 714 8.73 4.28 -58.53
C ILE A 714 9.32 2.90 -58.82
N VAL A 715 9.32 2.52 -60.09
CA VAL A 715 10.03 1.35 -60.59
C VAL A 715 11.52 1.70 -60.60
N VAL A 716 12.25 1.28 -59.57
CA VAL A 716 13.69 1.14 -59.66
C VAL A 716 13.95 -0.23 -60.28
N SER A 717 14.20 -0.26 -61.59
CA SER A 717 14.63 -1.47 -62.28
C SER A 717 16.12 -1.71 -62.00
N GLU A 718 16.45 -2.47 -60.95
CA GLU A 718 17.78 -3.06 -60.79
C GLU A 718 17.76 -4.54 -61.18
N GLY A 719 18.75 -4.92 -62.00
CA GLY A 719 18.76 -6.10 -62.87
C GLY A 719 18.65 -7.45 -62.17
N LYS A 720 17.79 -8.31 -62.72
CA LYS A 720 17.46 -9.67 -62.25
C LYS A 720 18.51 -10.76 -62.51
N SER A 721 19.73 -10.45 -62.97
CA SER A 721 20.65 -11.48 -63.50
C SER A 721 22.01 -11.60 -62.81
N THR A 722 22.11 -11.37 -61.49
CA THR A 722 23.31 -11.79 -60.73
C THR A 722 22.96 -12.76 -59.60
N ARG A 723 23.45 -14.00 -59.73
CA ARG A 723 23.21 -15.16 -58.85
C ARG A 723 23.58 -14.96 -57.37
N ARG A 724 24.26 -13.87 -57.01
CA ARG A 724 24.65 -13.55 -55.63
C ARG A 724 23.56 -12.84 -54.81
N TRP A 725 22.53 -12.28 -55.44
CA TRP A 725 21.43 -11.58 -54.73
C TRP A 725 20.19 -12.45 -54.48
N GLY A 726 20.13 -13.66 -55.05
CA GLY A 726 18.99 -14.57 -54.89
C GLY A 726 18.69 -14.97 -53.43
N ASN A 727 19.72 -15.04 -52.58
CA ASN A 727 19.53 -15.33 -51.15
C ASN A 727 19.02 -14.11 -50.35
N ALA A 728 19.24 -12.89 -50.83
CA ALA A 728 18.70 -11.67 -50.21
C ALA A 728 17.21 -11.45 -50.56
N VAL A 729 16.70 -12.08 -51.62
CA VAL A 729 15.29 -11.97 -52.03
C VAL A 729 14.38 -12.88 -51.19
N VAL A 730 14.87 -14.05 -50.77
CA VAL A 730 14.12 -14.96 -49.88
C VAL A 730 13.91 -14.33 -48.49
N GLU A 731 14.92 -13.63 -47.95
CA GLU A 731 14.75 -12.86 -46.71
C GLU A 731 13.80 -11.66 -46.87
N ARG A 732 13.73 -11.03 -48.05
CA ARG A 732 12.79 -9.91 -48.31
C ARG A 732 11.33 -10.37 -48.44
N HIS A 733 11.07 -11.57 -48.97
CA HIS A 733 9.71 -12.13 -49.03
C HIS A 733 9.19 -12.62 -47.67
N ASN A 734 10.07 -13.06 -46.76
CA ASN A 734 9.67 -13.40 -45.39
C ASN A 734 9.54 -12.17 -44.47
N ARG A 735 10.15 -11.03 -44.81
CA ARG A 735 9.94 -9.74 -44.11
C ARG A 735 8.58 -9.09 -44.36
N THR A 736 7.82 -9.56 -45.36
CA THR A 736 6.53 -8.95 -45.77
C THR A 736 5.28 -9.50 -45.08
N ARG A 737 5.40 -10.35 -44.05
CA ARG A 737 4.28 -10.46 -43.08
C ARG A 737 4.43 -9.31 -42.08
N PRO A 738 3.61 -8.24 -42.15
CA PRO A 738 3.66 -7.19 -41.14
C PRO A 738 3.37 -7.84 -39.79
N ARG A 739 4.39 -7.89 -38.92
CA ARG A 739 4.19 -8.17 -37.51
C ARG A 739 3.29 -7.06 -36.97
N HIS A 740 2.10 -7.42 -36.53
CA HIS A 740 1.17 -6.47 -35.95
C HIS A 740 1.61 -6.27 -34.51
N TYR A 741 2.13 -5.09 -34.19
CA TYR A 741 2.49 -4.74 -32.83
C TYR A 741 1.33 -3.98 -32.18
N SER A 742 0.95 -4.39 -30.97
CA SER A 742 0.07 -3.61 -30.10
C SER A 742 0.93 -2.78 -29.14
N ASN A 743 0.49 -1.54 -28.91
CA ASN A 743 1.11 -0.65 -27.94
C ASN A 743 0.30 -0.71 -26.65
N LEU A 744 0.74 -1.54 -25.70
CA LEU A 744 0.12 -1.67 -24.38
C LEU A 744 0.65 -0.61 -23.40
N LEU A 745 1.73 0.09 -23.76
CA LEU A 745 2.27 1.19 -22.97
C LEU A 745 1.28 2.35 -22.87
N GLY A 746 0.48 2.60 -23.93
CA GLY A 746 -0.50 3.70 -23.97
C GLY A 746 -1.39 3.81 -22.73
N ASP A 747 -1.91 2.69 -22.23
CA ASP A 747 -2.84 2.64 -21.10
C ASP A 747 -2.17 2.93 -19.74
N VAL A 748 -0.85 2.73 -19.64
CA VAL A 748 -0.07 2.85 -18.41
C VAL A 748 1.02 3.93 -18.48
N ALA A 749 1.17 4.63 -19.60
CA ALA A 749 2.24 5.59 -19.85
C ALA A 749 2.30 6.72 -18.82
N ALA A 750 1.14 7.17 -18.35
CA ALA A 750 1.05 8.17 -17.28
C ALA A 750 1.72 7.68 -15.99
N ALA A 751 1.60 6.39 -15.63
CA ALA A 751 2.25 5.80 -14.46
C ALA A 751 3.79 5.73 -14.63
N PHE A 752 4.27 5.44 -15.83
CA PHE A 752 5.72 5.42 -16.15
C PHE A 752 6.35 6.81 -16.03
N VAL A 753 5.66 7.84 -16.54
CA VAL A 753 6.10 9.23 -16.37
C VAL A 753 5.96 9.67 -14.91
N ALA A 754 4.88 9.25 -14.25
CA ALA A 754 4.58 9.60 -12.87
C ALA A 754 5.62 9.09 -11.87
N VAL A 755 6.22 7.93 -12.13
CA VAL A 755 7.30 7.39 -11.29
C VAL A 755 8.48 8.34 -11.19
N PHE A 756 8.75 9.11 -12.23
CA PHE A 756 9.82 10.10 -12.23
C PHE A 756 9.34 11.51 -11.86
N LEU A 757 8.08 11.85 -12.16
CA LEU A 757 7.60 13.25 -12.16
C LEU A 757 6.37 13.55 -11.27
N HIS A 758 5.66 12.58 -10.68
CA HIS A 758 4.36 12.86 -10.00
C HIS A 758 4.48 13.32 -8.54
N LYS A 759 5.69 13.35 -7.99
CA LYS A 759 5.99 13.96 -6.69
C LYS A 759 6.78 15.25 -6.90
N LEU A 760 6.19 16.23 -7.59
CA LEU A 760 6.74 17.59 -7.72
C LEU A 760 6.64 18.39 -6.40
N ASP A 761 7.06 17.79 -5.29
CA ASP A 761 7.39 18.49 -4.04
C ASP A 761 8.90 18.76 -4.02
N ALA A 762 9.31 19.74 -3.22
CA ALA A 762 10.65 20.34 -3.18
C ALA A 762 11.84 19.34 -3.09
N ASP A 763 11.61 18.10 -2.66
CA ASP A 763 12.61 17.04 -2.53
C ASP A 763 13.09 16.45 -3.88
N HIS A 764 12.25 16.41 -4.94
CA HIS A 764 12.64 15.83 -6.24
C HIS A 764 13.64 16.71 -7.00
N PHE A 765 13.52 18.03 -6.85
CA PHE A 765 14.49 18.97 -7.42
C PHE A 765 15.78 19.04 -6.60
N ALA A 766 15.74 18.80 -5.29
CA ALA A 766 16.97 18.69 -4.48
C ALA A 766 17.83 17.48 -4.92
N PHE A 767 17.18 16.37 -5.27
CA PHE A 767 17.85 15.17 -5.81
C PHE A 767 18.47 15.40 -7.19
N PHE A 768 17.80 16.17 -8.06
CA PHE A 768 18.38 16.64 -9.33
C PHE A 768 19.46 17.73 -9.14
N GLN A 769 19.69 18.24 -7.91
CA GLN A 769 20.74 19.21 -7.61
C GLN A 769 21.98 18.55 -6.96
N GLU A 770 21.97 17.24 -6.71
CA GLU A 770 23.15 16.49 -6.26
C GLU A 770 24.27 16.52 -7.33
N VAL A 771 25.51 16.34 -6.89
CA VAL A 771 26.72 16.48 -7.74
C VAL A 771 26.83 15.38 -8.82
N ASP A 772 26.01 14.33 -8.76
CA ASP A 772 26.02 13.18 -9.67
C ASP A 772 25.28 13.44 -11.00
N PRO A 773 25.95 13.40 -12.18
CA PRO A 773 25.30 13.48 -13.48
C PRO A 773 24.65 12.15 -13.93
N TYR A 774 25.03 10.99 -13.38
CA TYR A 774 24.62 9.69 -13.91
C TYR A 774 23.14 9.41 -13.68
N THR A 775 22.64 9.67 -12.47
CA THR A 775 21.24 9.43 -12.11
C THR A 775 20.27 10.34 -12.87
N PRO A 776 20.46 11.68 -12.93
CA PRO A 776 19.62 12.58 -13.73
C PRO A 776 19.62 12.24 -15.23
N CYS A 777 20.78 11.90 -15.80
CA CYS A 777 20.86 11.48 -17.20
C CYS A 777 20.09 10.18 -17.46
N ALA A 778 20.18 9.20 -16.56
CA ALA A 778 19.43 7.95 -16.68
C ALA A 778 17.91 8.19 -16.62
N ILE A 779 17.44 9.12 -15.78
CA ILE A 779 16.02 9.49 -15.69
C ILE A 779 15.57 10.12 -17.01
N LEU A 780 16.33 11.08 -17.54
CA LEU A 780 16.04 11.73 -18.82
C LEU A 780 16.02 10.72 -19.98
N ASP A 781 16.96 9.79 -20.02
CA ASP A 781 17.03 8.73 -21.02
C ASP A 781 15.85 7.74 -20.93
N SER A 782 15.40 7.43 -19.71
CA SER A 782 14.26 6.53 -19.49
C SER A 782 12.93 7.21 -19.80
N LEU A 783 12.76 8.47 -19.41
CA LEU A 783 11.63 9.30 -19.83
C LEU A 783 11.57 9.42 -21.35
N THR A 784 12.72 9.63 -22.00
CA THR A 784 12.81 9.65 -23.46
C THR A 784 12.30 8.35 -24.05
N SER A 785 12.71 7.20 -23.50
CA SER A 785 12.25 5.87 -23.95
C SER A 785 10.73 5.70 -23.80
N VAL A 786 10.14 6.22 -22.72
CA VAL A 786 8.68 6.21 -22.51
C VAL A 786 7.96 7.07 -23.56
N PHE A 787 8.42 8.30 -23.81
CA PHE A 787 7.82 9.20 -24.79
C PHE A 787 7.93 8.64 -26.23
N GLN A 788 9.11 8.15 -26.61
CA GLN A 788 9.31 7.45 -27.89
C GLN A 788 8.40 6.22 -28.02
N GLY A 789 8.18 5.51 -26.91
CA GLY A 789 7.30 4.35 -26.84
C GLY A 789 5.83 4.68 -27.07
N ILE A 790 5.38 5.93 -26.86
CA ILE A 790 3.98 6.35 -27.03
C ILE A 790 3.74 7.23 -28.25
N THR A 791 4.73 7.51 -29.10
CA THR A 791 4.59 8.36 -30.29
C THR A 791 3.41 7.96 -31.18
N ASN A 792 3.11 6.67 -31.29
CA ASN A 792 2.00 6.15 -32.10
C ASN A 792 0.63 6.19 -31.38
N VAL A 793 0.58 6.55 -30.08
CA VAL A 793 -0.62 6.59 -29.23
C VAL A 793 -1.06 8.04 -29.04
N ARG A 794 -1.65 8.61 -30.09
CA ARG A 794 -1.91 10.07 -30.18
C ARG A 794 -2.81 10.65 -29.09
N HIS A 795 -3.76 9.86 -28.57
CA HIS A 795 -4.69 10.31 -27.54
C HIS A 795 -4.02 10.53 -26.17
N VAL A 796 -2.82 9.96 -25.95
CA VAL A 796 -2.02 10.14 -24.72
C VAL A 796 -0.79 11.01 -24.99
N ALA A 797 -0.13 10.81 -26.13
CA ALA A 797 1.17 11.41 -26.45
C ALA A 797 1.17 12.94 -26.37
N ALA A 798 0.16 13.61 -26.93
CA ALA A 798 0.11 15.07 -26.96
C ALA A 798 -0.12 15.66 -25.56
N GLU A 799 -1.12 15.17 -24.82
CA GLU A 799 -1.44 15.66 -23.47
C GLU A 799 -0.29 15.41 -22.50
N LEU A 800 0.35 14.24 -22.56
CA LEU A 800 1.45 13.88 -21.67
C LEU A 800 2.72 14.68 -22.00
N SER A 801 2.99 14.97 -23.27
CA SER A 801 4.15 15.79 -23.68
C SER A 801 3.96 17.24 -23.26
N GLU A 802 2.76 17.79 -23.45
CA GLU A 802 2.41 19.16 -23.05
C GLU A 802 2.51 19.35 -21.53
N LYS A 803 1.94 18.45 -20.73
CA LYS A 803 1.98 18.52 -19.25
C LYS A 803 3.39 18.51 -18.67
N ASN A 804 4.36 17.89 -19.36
CA ASN A 804 5.72 17.70 -18.85
C ASN A 804 6.77 18.60 -19.52
N PHE A 805 6.38 19.45 -20.47
CA PHE A 805 7.29 20.36 -21.19
C PHE A 805 8.10 21.26 -20.23
N ASP A 806 7.42 21.88 -19.25
CA ASP A 806 8.05 22.81 -18.31
C ASP A 806 9.18 22.17 -17.50
N PHE A 807 9.07 20.88 -17.17
CA PHE A 807 10.12 20.14 -16.49
C PHE A 807 11.38 20.04 -17.37
N PHE A 808 11.25 19.54 -18.61
CA PHE A 808 12.40 19.43 -19.51
C PHE A 808 13.00 20.79 -19.83
N PHE A 809 12.16 21.82 -19.97
CA PHE A 809 12.59 23.19 -20.24
C PHE A 809 13.40 23.76 -19.08
N ALA A 810 12.94 23.56 -17.84
CA ALA A 810 13.67 23.99 -16.65
C ALA A 810 15.03 23.25 -16.52
N VAL A 811 15.08 21.95 -16.78
CA VAL A 811 16.31 21.15 -16.66
C VAL A 811 17.34 21.53 -17.74
N CYS A 812 16.94 21.66 -19.01
CA CYS A 812 17.88 21.97 -20.09
C CYS A 812 18.46 23.39 -20.01
N THR A 813 17.76 24.31 -19.34
CA THR A 813 18.16 25.72 -19.22
C THR A 813 18.85 26.06 -17.90
N ARG A 814 18.42 25.48 -16.76
CA ARG A 814 18.83 25.92 -15.41
C ARG A 814 19.66 24.92 -14.63
N HIS A 815 19.83 23.68 -15.11
CA HIS A 815 20.55 22.66 -14.34
C HIS A 815 22.06 22.97 -14.23
N PRO A 816 22.70 22.81 -13.04
CA PRO A 816 24.09 23.21 -12.84
C PRO A 816 25.10 22.35 -13.63
N ASN A 817 24.80 21.07 -13.86
CA ASN A 817 25.66 20.15 -14.59
C ASN A 817 25.45 20.23 -16.12
N LEU A 818 26.53 20.42 -16.88
CA LEU A 818 26.50 20.52 -18.35
C LEU A 818 26.05 19.22 -19.04
N SER A 819 26.48 18.05 -18.56
CA SER A 819 26.12 16.77 -19.16
C SER A 819 24.61 16.52 -19.07
N VAL A 820 24.02 16.87 -17.93
CA VAL A 820 22.56 16.77 -17.70
C VAL A 820 21.81 17.78 -18.57
N ARG A 821 22.30 19.03 -18.70
CA ARG A 821 21.72 20.01 -19.62
C ARG A 821 21.72 19.50 -21.06
N LYS A 822 22.84 18.93 -21.54
CA LYS A 822 22.94 18.35 -22.90
C LYS A 822 21.98 17.18 -23.10
N ALA A 823 21.88 16.28 -22.12
CA ALA A 823 20.93 15.16 -22.16
C ALA A 823 19.48 15.67 -22.19
N ALA A 824 19.15 16.69 -21.39
CA ALA A 824 17.82 17.27 -21.34
C ALA A 824 17.43 17.97 -22.65
N TRP A 825 18.38 18.62 -23.34
CA TRP A 825 18.14 19.14 -24.69
C TRP A 825 17.82 18.01 -25.69
N ALA A 826 18.49 16.87 -25.61
CA ALA A 826 18.17 15.71 -26.44
C ALA A 826 16.79 15.13 -26.12
N SER A 827 16.45 14.98 -24.83
CA SER A 827 15.13 14.53 -24.38
C SER A 827 14.01 15.48 -24.79
N MET A 828 14.23 16.80 -24.70
CA MET A 828 13.27 17.82 -25.12
C MET A 828 12.89 17.67 -26.60
N VAL A 829 13.86 17.40 -27.47
CA VAL A 829 13.61 17.16 -28.89
C VAL A 829 12.71 15.93 -29.08
N GLU A 830 12.99 14.84 -28.40
CA GLU A 830 12.20 13.60 -28.51
C GLU A 830 10.78 13.76 -27.95
N VAL A 831 10.60 14.52 -26.86
CA VAL A 831 9.28 14.86 -26.31
C VAL A 831 8.48 15.71 -27.30
N MET A 832 9.09 16.75 -27.88
CA MET A 832 8.40 17.60 -28.86
C MET A 832 8.11 16.88 -30.19
N ARG A 833 8.98 15.96 -30.63
CA ARG A 833 8.71 15.06 -31.77
C ARG A 833 7.55 14.11 -31.47
N THR A 834 7.52 13.55 -30.27
CA THR A 834 6.41 12.70 -29.80
C THR A 834 5.10 13.46 -29.77
N TRP A 835 5.11 14.72 -29.30
CA TRP A 835 3.94 15.59 -29.23
C TRP A 835 3.28 15.80 -30.60
N CYS A 836 4.07 16.04 -31.66
CA CYS A 836 3.55 16.22 -33.01
C CYS A 836 3.40 14.91 -33.82
N GLY A 837 3.73 13.76 -33.22
CA GLY A 837 3.59 12.43 -33.81
C GLY A 837 4.68 12.05 -34.81
N VAL A 838 5.85 12.68 -34.71
CA VAL A 838 7.04 12.39 -35.52
C VAL A 838 7.81 11.23 -34.90
N ALA A 839 8.28 10.31 -35.74
CA ALA A 839 9.11 9.20 -35.30
C ALA A 839 10.38 9.67 -34.56
N PRO A 840 10.87 8.88 -33.58
CA PRO A 840 12.03 9.24 -32.80
C PRO A 840 13.26 9.46 -33.69
N LEU A 841 14.08 10.47 -33.35
CA LEU A 841 15.30 10.75 -34.08
C LEU A 841 16.38 9.70 -33.78
N TRP A 842 16.37 9.18 -32.56
CA TRP A 842 17.27 8.14 -32.09
C TRP A 842 16.49 6.87 -31.75
N ILE A 843 16.88 5.74 -32.34
CA ILE A 843 16.35 4.42 -31.97
C ILE A 843 17.39 3.66 -31.18
N ARG A 844 16.94 2.97 -30.13
CA ARG A 844 17.77 2.06 -29.35
C ARG A 844 17.83 0.68 -30.03
N ARG A 845 19.03 0.15 -30.26
CA ARG A 845 19.25 -1.23 -30.70
C ARG A 845 19.16 -2.20 -29.52
N LYS A 846 19.08 -3.50 -29.82
CA LYS A 846 19.00 -4.59 -28.82
C LYS A 846 20.24 -4.69 -27.92
N ASP A 847 21.37 -4.19 -28.38
CA ASP A 847 22.64 -4.05 -27.63
C ASP A 847 22.66 -2.78 -26.75
N GLY A 848 21.61 -1.95 -26.81
CA GLY A 848 21.50 -0.70 -26.06
C GLY A 848 22.10 0.51 -26.77
N GLU A 849 22.73 0.35 -27.94
CA GLU A 849 23.30 1.49 -28.68
C GLU A 849 22.21 2.38 -29.28
N ARG A 850 22.44 3.71 -29.24
CA ARG A 850 21.59 4.69 -29.93
C ARG A 850 22.08 4.86 -31.36
N ILE A 851 21.21 4.54 -32.31
CA ILE A 851 21.45 4.80 -33.72
C ILE A 851 20.53 5.90 -34.23
N PHE A 852 21.05 6.70 -35.15
CA PHE A 852 20.25 7.68 -35.87
C PHE A 852 19.19 6.97 -36.71
N ASN A 853 17.92 7.35 -36.53
CA ASN A 853 16.81 6.81 -37.29
C ASN A 853 16.76 7.45 -38.68
N ARG A 854 17.28 6.74 -39.69
CA ARG A 854 17.27 7.20 -41.08
C ARG A 854 15.85 7.26 -41.68
N ASP A 855 14.90 6.56 -41.08
CA ASP A 855 13.49 6.51 -41.51
C ASP A 855 12.60 7.45 -40.68
N ALA A 856 13.17 8.46 -40.00
CA ALA A 856 12.42 9.42 -39.19
C ALA A 856 11.51 10.39 -39.98
N VAL A 857 11.17 10.05 -41.24
CA VAL A 857 10.35 10.85 -42.16
C VAL A 857 8.86 10.55 -41.94
N ALA A 858 8.06 11.61 -42.01
CA ALA A 858 6.69 11.76 -41.52
C ALA A 858 5.70 10.63 -41.87
N TYR A 859 4.93 10.19 -40.87
CA TYR A 859 3.58 9.69 -41.08
C TYR A 859 2.66 10.85 -41.50
N ARG A 860 1.68 10.55 -42.36
CA ARG A 860 0.82 11.47 -43.12
C ARG A 860 -0.13 12.40 -42.30
N SER A 861 0.19 12.76 -41.06
CA SER A 861 -0.56 13.77 -40.30
C SER A 861 0.25 14.24 -39.09
N LEU A 862 1.13 15.22 -39.33
CA LEU A 862 1.75 15.99 -38.24
C LEU A 862 0.70 16.92 -37.63
N VAL A 863 0.66 17.02 -36.30
CA VAL A 863 -0.25 17.94 -35.61
C VAL A 863 0.59 18.94 -34.82
N PHE A 864 0.57 20.20 -35.25
CA PHE A 864 1.23 21.29 -34.56
C PHE A 864 0.17 22.12 -33.85
N THR A 865 0.01 21.92 -32.54
CA THR A 865 -0.91 22.73 -31.73
C THR A 865 -0.35 24.14 -31.55
N LYS A 866 -1.22 25.10 -31.17
CA LYS A 866 -0.77 26.45 -30.79
C LYS A 866 0.24 26.40 -29.63
N THR A 867 0.04 25.47 -28.69
CA THR A 867 0.93 25.28 -27.54
C THR A 867 2.28 24.70 -27.95
N TRP A 868 2.33 23.80 -28.94
CA TRP A 868 3.59 23.31 -29.51
C TRP A 868 4.39 24.42 -30.20
N LEU A 869 3.72 25.27 -31.00
CA LEU A 869 4.38 26.38 -31.70
C LEU A 869 4.91 27.42 -30.71
N SER A 870 4.13 27.76 -29.68
CA SER A 870 4.58 28.64 -28.59
C SER A 870 5.77 28.06 -27.83
N ALA A 871 5.77 26.74 -27.57
CA ALA A 871 6.91 26.05 -26.97
C ALA A 871 8.18 26.15 -27.84
N LEU A 872 8.06 26.00 -29.17
CA LEU A 872 9.18 26.17 -30.10
C LEU A 872 9.72 27.61 -30.08
N GLU A 873 8.85 28.62 -30.06
CA GLU A 873 9.25 30.03 -29.97
C GLU A 873 10.02 30.33 -28.68
N ILE A 874 9.56 29.78 -27.54
CA ILE A 874 10.26 29.90 -26.24
C ILE A 874 11.66 29.27 -26.32
N LEU A 875 11.79 28.08 -26.92
CA LEU A 875 13.09 27.43 -27.11
C LEU A 875 14.02 28.21 -28.05
N GLN A 876 13.48 28.79 -29.13
CA GLN A 876 14.24 29.64 -30.06
C GLN A 876 14.79 30.89 -29.37
N HIS A 877 13.96 31.59 -28.61
CA HIS A 877 14.37 32.77 -27.85
C HIS A 877 15.46 32.42 -26.81
N THR A 878 15.24 31.34 -26.07
CA THR A 878 16.20 30.86 -25.06
C THR A 878 17.53 30.43 -25.70
N CYS A 879 17.50 29.75 -26.85
CA CYS A 879 18.69 29.36 -27.59
C CYS A 879 19.48 30.59 -28.07
N ALA A 880 18.80 31.60 -28.60
CA ALA A 880 19.45 32.84 -29.05
C ALA A 880 20.17 33.54 -27.88
N ASP A 881 19.51 33.64 -26.72
CA ASP A 881 20.09 34.18 -25.49
C ASP A 881 21.31 33.39 -25.02
N MET A 882 21.24 32.05 -25.07
CA MET A 882 22.35 31.17 -24.69
C MET A 882 23.56 31.34 -25.60
N VAL A 883 23.35 31.49 -26.91
CA VAL A 883 24.42 31.75 -27.88
C VAL A 883 25.05 33.12 -27.65
N GLN A 884 24.24 34.16 -27.42
CA GLN A 884 24.73 35.50 -27.10
C GLN A 884 25.56 35.54 -25.81
N LYS A 885 25.13 34.79 -24.79
CA LYS A 885 25.84 34.67 -23.50
C LYS A 885 27.00 33.68 -23.50
N SER A 886 27.33 33.07 -24.66
CA SER A 886 28.38 32.05 -24.80
C SER A 886 28.21 30.86 -23.84
N ASP A 887 26.97 30.40 -23.62
CA ASP A 887 26.70 29.23 -22.78
C ASP A 887 27.34 27.96 -23.40
N PRO A 888 28.06 27.13 -22.61
CA PRO A 888 28.69 25.90 -23.11
C PRO A 888 27.72 24.85 -23.68
N CYS A 889 26.42 24.99 -23.45
CA CYS A 889 25.36 24.16 -24.02
C CYS A 889 24.70 24.78 -25.27
N GLY A 890 25.08 26.00 -25.67
CA GLY A 890 24.47 26.75 -26.77
C GLY A 890 24.51 26.04 -28.12
N HIS A 891 25.59 25.30 -28.42
CA HIS A 891 25.68 24.49 -29.65
C HIS A 891 24.69 23.33 -29.67
N THR A 892 24.51 22.64 -28.53
CA THR A 892 23.55 21.54 -28.40
C THR A 892 22.12 22.07 -28.49
N ALA A 893 21.84 23.22 -27.87
CA ALA A 893 20.55 23.90 -27.97
C ALA A 893 20.24 24.31 -29.42
N LEU A 894 21.23 24.84 -30.16
CA LEU A 894 21.08 25.24 -31.55
C LEU A 894 20.71 24.06 -32.45
N ILE A 895 21.40 22.92 -32.30
CA ILE A 895 21.11 21.69 -33.04
C ILE A 895 19.71 21.14 -32.70
N ALA A 896 19.33 21.18 -31.43
CA ALA A 896 18.02 20.74 -30.97
C ALA A 896 16.89 21.59 -31.57
N VAL A 897 17.02 22.92 -31.48
CA VAL A 897 16.03 23.88 -32.00
C VAL A 897 15.97 23.84 -33.52
N SER A 898 17.10 23.73 -34.22
CA SER A 898 17.10 23.59 -35.68
C SER A 898 16.37 22.32 -36.11
N SER A 899 16.63 21.17 -35.45
CA SER A 899 15.94 19.92 -35.75
C SER A 899 14.42 19.99 -35.57
N LEU A 900 13.92 20.77 -34.60
CA LEU A 900 12.49 20.99 -34.42
C LEU A 900 11.91 22.00 -35.41
N ARG A 901 12.69 23.01 -35.78
CA ARG A 901 12.30 24.00 -36.81
C ARG A 901 12.20 23.36 -38.18
N ASP A 902 13.11 22.45 -38.52
CA ASP A 902 13.10 21.71 -39.78
C ASP A 902 11.77 20.97 -39.97
N LEU A 903 11.15 20.46 -38.90
CA LEU A 903 9.83 19.81 -38.98
C LEU A 903 8.70 20.77 -39.42
N VAL A 904 8.79 22.05 -39.05
CA VAL A 904 7.81 23.07 -39.45
C VAL A 904 8.07 23.48 -40.90
N CYS A 905 9.35 23.67 -41.27
CA CYS A 905 9.74 23.97 -42.64
C CYS A 905 9.35 22.83 -43.61
N ASP A 906 9.62 21.57 -43.25
CA ASP A 906 9.23 20.39 -44.04
C ASP A 906 7.71 20.32 -44.25
N ARG A 907 6.93 20.70 -43.23
CA ARG A 907 5.47 20.79 -43.32
C ARG A 907 5.02 21.90 -44.27
N ASP A 908 5.59 23.08 -44.13
CA ASP A 908 5.22 24.25 -44.94
C ASP A 908 5.63 24.06 -46.41
N ASP A 909 6.80 23.45 -46.65
CA ASP A 909 7.25 23.04 -47.98
C ASP A 909 6.33 21.96 -48.57
N PHE A 910 5.88 21.00 -47.77
CA PHE A 910 4.90 19.99 -48.21
C PHE A 910 3.55 20.62 -48.57
N TYR A 911 3.02 21.54 -47.76
CA TYR A 911 1.78 22.26 -48.08
C TYR A 911 1.94 23.18 -49.29
N SER A 912 3.09 23.84 -49.46
CA SER A 912 3.39 24.65 -50.64
C SER A 912 3.48 23.79 -51.90
N MET A 913 4.12 22.62 -51.82
CA MET A 913 4.15 21.65 -52.92
C MET A 913 2.75 21.11 -53.24
N LEU A 914 1.94 20.77 -52.24
CA LEU A 914 0.54 20.35 -52.44
C LEU A 914 -0.27 21.43 -53.14
N ALA A 915 -0.21 22.68 -52.66
CA ALA A 915 -0.90 23.81 -53.26
C ALA A 915 -0.48 24.01 -54.72
N ARG A 916 0.82 23.90 -55.05
CA ARG A 916 1.32 23.97 -56.44
C ARG A 916 0.87 22.80 -57.31
N VAL A 917 0.75 21.61 -56.74
CA VAL A 917 0.23 20.42 -57.46
C VAL A 917 -1.26 20.55 -57.70
N GLU A 918 -2.01 21.07 -56.74
CA GLU A 918 -3.44 21.37 -56.87
C GLU A 918 -3.70 22.51 -57.86
N GLU A 919 -2.91 23.59 -57.84
CA GLU A 919 -2.94 24.67 -58.85
C GLU A 919 -2.65 24.13 -60.26
N ARG A 920 -1.63 23.29 -60.43
CA ARG A 920 -1.33 22.64 -61.73
C ARG A 920 -2.41 21.66 -62.18
N ALA A 921 -3.06 20.96 -61.24
CA ALA A 921 -4.18 20.07 -61.54
C ALA A 921 -5.49 20.83 -61.86
N LEU A 922 -5.57 22.13 -61.53
CA LEU A 922 -6.66 23.04 -61.89
C LEU A 922 -6.37 23.82 -63.19
N GLU A 923 -5.11 23.89 -63.61
CA GLU A 923 -4.68 24.48 -64.89
C GLU A 923 -4.66 23.48 -66.08
N GLU A 924 -4.71 22.17 -65.80
CA GLU A 924 -5.02 21.09 -66.78
C GLU A 924 -6.53 20.80 -66.84
#